data_AF-A0A5J4XI05-F1
#
_entry.id   AF-A0A5J4XI05-F1
#
_cell.length_a   1.000
_cell.length_b   1.000
_cell.length_c   1.000
_cell.angle_alpha   90.00
_cell.angle_beta   90.00
_cell.angle_gamma   90.00
#
_symmetry.space_group_name_H-M   'P 1'
#
loop_
_entity.id
_entity.type
_entity.pdbx_description
1 polymer ?
#
loop_
_entity_poly.entity_id
_entity_poly.type
_entity_poly.pdbx_seq_one_letter_code
_entity_poly.pdbx_strand_id
1 'polypeptide(L)'
;MLAHYASQPQAWKQEHAHRPRKRQRRCTRSHAVEQSDAALDNSPDIESNPVDVQSLATDNADLTDVDLDAIISQGSFDQVSTGSQDWYSELDKTSTSIVPQDIEPQDDEEDPDASYPERPSRSYTLASLLKLADISLPEDFGEDELEVAITGLQNRPHKVQAGDLYIHITKPDEDVWGCVHEALQRGASAVIAGDIFEAEEDLEVPVMLLPDCLAAQQRLAIAFYDNPSTKMTVVGSTGKTTTSWLIRGMFDELDKSAGLIGTVEYGIDEFLMTEDGDLWKRDEPDPTLQRESSVPNCLTPYCGKYEVPETLPDGLHVHKIMAGQADRGAAACVLECTTSGLKEGRCAYVDFDVAVFTNILQEKVDAFGGIAPYLEAQGSLFLKLKDPNRQRAVVNSDDPYADDMKRFAAAVPVVTYAISDRSADVYAEKVVMGIWESEITVRTPIGHLRIITPLIGRNNVYNVLAAVATGLSINVPLKTIVAGVEATEVVPGRTEYIDLQQNFQVLVDSANTPGALNRLLEDVRLCGARKILLVFGCEGEEDKAKRPYMGEIAHYKADTVIMTNQNQRSEAPEQIIQDIITGFPDEILDKNARRPWAGGFLQDPCRVSHTVREFLFYHQNVWRRYVCEDRYTAIRWAIAAAQKGDVVIVAGKGDQDWTEVADGRGGSIRGWLDDRVECRNALSKLYRLDTIRSMDRTEIPFVVMGEREPRFWEWGKK
;
A
#
# COMPACT_ATOMS: atom_id res chain seq x y z
N MET A 1 -5.48 -1.55 -26.35
CA MET A 1 -6.27 -2.08 -25.22
C MET A 1 -7.18 -3.26 -25.58
N LEU A 2 -8.12 -3.16 -26.54
CA LEU A 2 -9.10 -4.25 -26.81
C LEU A 2 -8.58 -5.49 -27.59
N ALA A 3 -7.47 -5.38 -28.34
CA ALA A 3 -7.04 -6.45 -29.25
C ALA A 3 -6.36 -7.66 -28.55
N HIS A 4 -5.85 -7.50 -27.32
CA HIS A 4 -5.02 -8.55 -26.71
C HIS A 4 -5.80 -9.53 -25.82
N TYR A 5 -6.87 -9.10 -25.13
CA TYR A 5 -7.74 -10.03 -24.41
C TYR A 5 -8.51 -10.98 -25.35
N ALA A 6 -8.69 -10.60 -26.62
CA ALA A 6 -9.24 -11.47 -27.66
C ALA A 6 -8.28 -12.60 -28.10
N SER A 7 -6.97 -12.53 -27.76
CA SER A 7 -5.97 -13.51 -28.20
C SER A 7 -5.73 -14.67 -27.23
N GLN A 8 -6.34 -14.66 -26.04
CA GLN A 8 -6.28 -15.76 -25.07
C GLN A 8 -7.60 -16.32 -24.48
N PRO A 9 -8.84 -16.14 -25.03
CA PRO A 9 -10.01 -16.74 -24.39
C PRO A 9 -10.11 -18.27 -24.45
N GLN A 10 -9.27 -18.95 -25.26
CA GLN A 10 -9.48 -20.36 -25.59
C GLN A 10 -8.60 -21.37 -24.84
N ALA A 11 -7.47 -20.97 -24.24
CA ALA A 11 -6.63 -21.90 -23.49
C ALA A 11 -7.26 -22.28 -22.12
N TRP A 12 -7.91 -21.32 -21.46
CA TRP A 12 -8.44 -21.47 -20.09
C TRP A 12 -9.70 -22.35 -20.00
N LYS A 13 -10.49 -22.47 -21.08
CA LYS A 13 -11.66 -23.35 -21.12
C LYS A 13 -11.31 -24.83 -21.26
N GLN A 14 -10.13 -25.18 -21.78
CA GLN A 14 -9.78 -26.56 -22.10
C GLN A 14 -9.18 -27.34 -20.91
N GLU A 15 -8.52 -26.70 -19.95
CA GLU A 15 -7.89 -27.41 -18.82
C GLU A 15 -8.89 -27.89 -17.74
N HIS A 16 -10.14 -27.40 -17.74
CA HIS A 16 -11.14 -27.78 -16.73
C HIS A 16 -12.30 -28.64 -17.26
N ALA A 17 -12.30 -29.02 -18.54
CA ALA A 17 -13.41 -29.77 -19.14
C ALA A 17 -13.45 -31.27 -18.81
N HIS A 18 -12.47 -31.86 -18.12
CA HIS A 18 -12.44 -33.31 -17.84
C HIS A 18 -12.19 -33.66 -16.36
N ARG A 19 -13.25 -33.64 -15.55
CA ARG A 19 -13.35 -34.48 -14.34
C ARG A 19 -14.59 -35.38 -14.43
N PRO A 20 -14.44 -36.68 -14.76
CA PRO A 20 -15.56 -37.61 -14.66
C PRO A 20 -15.82 -37.95 -13.18
N ARG A 21 -17.07 -37.75 -12.75
CA ARG A 21 -17.60 -38.24 -11.48
C ARG A 21 -17.47 -39.77 -11.40
N LYS A 22 -16.53 -40.28 -10.59
CA LYS A 22 -16.54 -41.69 -10.17
C LYS A 22 -17.15 -41.82 -8.78
N ARG A 23 -18.35 -42.41 -8.74
CA ARG A 23 -18.91 -43.10 -7.58
C ARG A 23 -17.93 -44.19 -7.15
N GLN A 24 -17.55 -44.25 -5.88
CA GLN A 24 -17.00 -45.46 -5.28
C GLN A 24 -17.73 -45.84 -3.99
N ARG A 25 -17.99 -47.15 -3.94
CA ARG A 25 -18.84 -47.89 -3.02
C ARG A 25 -18.15 -48.10 -1.68
N ARG A 26 -18.98 -48.26 -0.64
CA ARG A 26 -18.66 -48.93 0.63
C ARG A 26 -17.86 -50.23 0.39
N CYS A 27 -16.79 -50.41 1.14
CA CYS A 27 -16.36 -51.73 1.59
C CYS A 27 -15.87 -51.66 3.04
N THR A 28 -16.32 -52.65 3.80
CA THR A 28 -16.15 -52.90 5.23
C THR A 28 -14.96 -53.82 5.52
N ARG A 29 -14.55 -53.85 6.81
CA ARG A 29 -13.68 -54.85 7.51
C ARG A 29 -12.16 -54.65 7.35
N SER A 30 -11.28 -54.95 8.32
CA SER A 30 -11.32 -55.28 9.76
C SER A 30 -9.89 -55.62 10.20
N HIS A 31 -9.55 -55.37 11.49
CA HIS A 31 -8.45 -55.98 12.29
C HIS A 31 -7.00 -55.54 11.96
N ALA A 32 -6.04 -55.50 12.89
CA ALA A 32 -5.97 -55.56 14.36
C ALA A 32 -4.52 -55.21 14.79
N VAL A 33 -4.38 -54.56 15.95
CA VAL A 33 -3.40 -54.75 17.05
C VAL A 33 -1.92 -54.97 16.71
N GLU A 34 -1.05 -54.10 17.26
CA GLU A 34 0.05 -54.51 18.15
C GLU A 34 0.45 -53.40 19.13
N GLN A 35 0.58 -53.79 20.40
CA GLN A 35 0.99 -52.99 21.56
C GLN A 35 2.51 -52.95 21.68
N SER A 36 3.06 -51.89 22.30
CA SER A 36 4.05 -52.06 23.37
C SER A 36 4.11 -50.80 24.25
N ASP A 37 3.89 -51.00 25.54
CA ASP A 37 4.15 -50.07 26.65
C ASP A 37 5.65 -50.07 26.99
N ALA A 38 6.18 -48.94 27.44
CA ALA A 38 6.83 -48.82 28.77
C ALA A 38 7.32 -47.38 29.02
N ALA A 39 7.04 -46.93 30.24
CA ALA A 39 7.29 -45.62 30.82
C ALA A 39 8.77 -45.27 31.04
N LEU A 40 9.05 -43.98 31.25
CA LEU A 40 9.69 -43.51 32.49
C LEU A 40 9.49 -41.99 32.66
N ASP A 41 9.02 -41.67 33.86
CA ASP A 41 8.72 -40.40 34.51
C ASP A 41 10.02 -39.70 34.99
N ASN A 42 10.01 -38.36 35.03
CA ASN A 42 10.56 -37.52 36.11
C ASN A 42 10.61 -36.04 35.68
N SER A 43 9.61 -35.28 36.12
CA SER A 43 9.70 -33.84 36.36
C SER A 43 10.22 -33.57 37.79
N PRO A 44 10.73 -32.37 38.07
CA PRO A 44 10.53 -31.78 39.39
C PRO A 44 9.80 -30.43 39.32
N ASP A 45 8.83 -30.32 40.22
CA ASP A 45 7.99 -29.16 40.54
C ASP A 45 8.80 -27.94 41.00
N ILE A 46 8.34 -26.74 40.63
CA ILE A 46 8.57 -25.50 41.38
C ILE A 46 7.24 -24.74 41.53
N GLU A 47 7.04 -24.28 42.75
CA GLU A 47 5.82 -23.87 43.43
C GLU A 47 5.15 -22.61 42.86
N SER A 48 3.81 -22.67 42.80
CA SER A 48 2.91 -21.54 42.63
C SER A 48 2.60 -20.88 43.97
N ASN A 49 2.81 -19.57 44.08
CA ASN A 49 2.34 -18.76 45.19
C ASN A 49 1.20 -17.84 44.69
N PRO A 50 -0.02 -17.90 45.26
CA PRO A 50 -1.12 -17.01 44.85
C PRO A 50 -1.03 -15.69 45.62
N VAL A 51 -1.00 -14.57 44.89
CA VAL A 51 -1.21 -13.24 45.49
C VAL A 51 -2.70 -12.91 45.40
N ASP A 52 -3.27 -12.76 46.59
CA ASP A 52 -4.63 -12.36 46.89
C ASP A 52 -4.78 -10.84 46.70
N VAL A 53 -5.65 -10.40 45.80
CA VAL A 53 -6.12 -9.00 45.72
C VAL A 53 -7.64 -9.00 45.54
N GLN A 54 -8.36 -9.45 46.57
CA GLN A 54 -9.71 -8.98 46.84
C GLN A 54 -9.65 -7.67 47.63
N SER A 55 -9.64 -6.54 46.93
CA SER A 55 -10.32 -5.31 47.39
C SER A 55 -10.29 -4.28 46.28
N LEU A 56 -11.41 -4.12 45.58
CA LEU A 56 -11.97 -2.89 45.00
C LEU A 56 -13.14 -3.32 44.09
N ALA A 57 -14.18 -3.84 44.72
CA ALA A 57 -15.50 -4.01 44.13
C ALA A 57 -16.44 -3.10 44.92
N THR A 58 -16.68 -1.90 44.41
CA THR A 58 -17.91 -1.12 44.59
C THR A 58 -17.84 0.04 43.60
N ASP A 59 -18.48 -0.14 42.45
CA ASP A 59 -19.47 0.80 41.90
C ASP A 59 -20.01 0.20 40.59
N ASN A 60 -20.85 -0.82 40.74
CA ASN A 60 -21.76 -1.27 39.69
C ASN A 60 -22.95 -0.31 39.69
N ALA A 61 -23.05 0.53 38.66
CA ALA A 61 -24.31 1.09 38.22
C ALA A 61 -24.68 0.40 36.90
N ASP A 62 -25.86 -0.21 36.91
CA ASP A 62 -26.46 -1.01 35.84
C ASP A 62 -26.42 -0.31 34.46
N LEU A 63 -25.76 -0.97 33.50
CA LEU A 63 -26.04 -0.81 32.07
C LEU A 63 -26.48 -2.18 31.53
N THR A 64 -27.61 -2.65 32.02
CA THR A 64 -28.39 -3.71 31.38
C THR A 64 -29.23 -3.09 30.26
N ASP A 65 -29.36 -3.84 29.17
CA ASP A 65 -30.17 -3.59 27.98
C ASP A 65 -29.56 -2.68 26.90
N VAL A 66 -28.48 -3.19 26.28
CA VAL A 66 -28.30 -2.98 24.83
C VAL A 66 -28.97 -4.16 24.15
N ASP A 67 -30.08 -3.87 23.48
CA ASP A 67 -30.93 -4.85 22.80
C ASP A 67 -30.13 -5.57 21.70
N LEU A 68 -29.73 -6.83 21.97
CA LEU A 68 -28.98 -7.70 21.07
C LEU A 68 -29.77 -7.99 19.78
N ASP A 69 -31.09 -7.79 19.78
CA ASP A 69 -31.97 -7.96 18.63
C ASP A 69 -31.80 -6.84 17.58
N ALA A 70 -31.22 -5.68 17.94
CA ALA A 70 -30.92 -4.59 17.01
C ALA A 70 -29.65 -4.83 16.17
N ILE A 71 -28.74 -5.70 16.64
CA ILE A 71 -27.56 -6.13 15.87
C ILE A 71 -27.92 -7.26 14.89
N ILE A 72 -29.02 -7.97 15.15
CA ILE A 72 -29.44 -9.14 14.39
C ILE A 72 -30.67 -8.85 13.50
N SER A 73 -31.45 -7.80 13.75
CA SER A 73 -32.64 -7.51 12.96
C SER A 73 -32.97 -6.01 12.80
N GLN A 74 -33.32 -5.67 11.55
CA GLN A 74 -34.01 -4.46 11.09
C GLN A 74 -33.22 -3.15 10.93
N GLY A 75 -32.81 -2.92 9.68
CA GLY A 75 -32.97 -1.61 9.06
C GLY A 75 -34.45 -1.36 8.78
N SER A 76 -34.98 -0.28 9.32
CA SER A 76 -36.27 0.30 8.97
C SER A 76 -35.97 1.60 8.20
N PHE A 77 -36.20 1.55 6.89
CA PHE A 77 -36.23 2.72 6.01
C PHE A 77 -37.70 3.01 5.73
N ASP A 78 -38.19 4.13 6.24
CA ASP A 78 -39.38 4.78 5.69
C ASP A 78 -39.11 6.26 5.42
N GLN A 79 -39.78 6.72 4.37
CA GLN A 79 -39.63 7.96 3.62
C GLN A 79 -39.39 9.24 4.44
N VAL A 80 -38.42 10.06 4.01
CA VAL A 80 -38.52 11.52 4.19
C VAL A 80 -38.17 12.22 2.88
N SER A 81 -39.22 12.72 2.22
CA SER A 81 -39.17 13.69 1.14
C SER A 81 -38.71 15.06 1.63
N THR A 82 -37.89 15.72 0.83
CA THR A 82 -37.71 17.19 0.69
C THR A 82 -38.47 18.09 1.69
N GLY A 83 -37.75 18.71 2.62
CA GLY A 83 -38.29 19.76 3.49
C GLY A 83 -37.25 20.37 4.44
N SER A 84 -36.78 21.57 4.07
CA SER A 84 -36.17 22.65 4.88
C SER A 84 -35.90 22.46 6.39
N GLN A 85 -34.66 22.85 6.76
CA GLN A 85 -34.23 23.63 7.94
C GLN A 85 -34.60 23.17 9.38
N ASP A 86 -33.59 23.31 10.25
CA ASP A 86 -33.63 23.27 11.72
C ASP A 86 -33.85 21.90 12.41
N TRP A 87 -32.77 21.12 12.56
CA TRP A 87 -32.72 19.94 13.45
C TRP A 87 -31.44 19.83 14.31
N TYR A 88 -30.71 20.92 14.54
CA TYR A 88 -29.44 20.90 15.29
C TYR A 88 -29.53 21.24 16.79
N SER A 89 -30.71 21.30 17.43
CA SER A 89 -30.82 21.86 18.79
C SER A 89 -31.33 20.96 19.93
N GLU A 90 -31.66 19.68 19.72
CA GLU A 90 -32.33 18.88 20.79
C GLU A 90 -31.86 17.43 21.02
N LEU A 91 -30.68 17.02 20.51
CA LEU A 91 -30.10 15.70 20.84
C LEU A 91 -29.02 15.73 21.94
N ASP A 92 -28.85 16.87 22.62
CA ASP A 92 -27.73 17.13 23.53
C ASP A 92 -28.00 16.78 25.01
N LYS A 93 -28.92 15.83 25.31
CA LYS A 93 -29.33 15.58 26.71
C LYS A 93 -29.45 14.13 27.18
N THR A 94 -29.19 13.10 26.37
CA THR A 94 -29.22 11.70 26.88
C THR A 94 -28.23 10.71 26.27
N SER A 95 -27.27 11.12 25.43
CA SER A 95 -26.08 10.30 25.22
C SER A 95 -25.15 10.49 26.41
N THR A 96 -24.81 9.40 27.09
CA THR A 96 -23.63 9.39 27.95
C THR A 96 -22.44 9.57 27.02
N SER A 97 -22.09 10.83 26.77
CA SER A 97 -20.81 11.22 26.24
C SER A 97 -19.76 10.56 27.14
N ILE A 98 -19.10 9.52 26.62
CA ILE A 98 -17.70 9.32 27.00
C ILE A 98 -17.01 10.56 26.44
N VAL A 99 -17.01 11.62 27.25
CA VAL A 99 -16.12 12.75 27.10
C VAL A 99 -14.74 12.09 26.97
N PRO A 100 -13.99 12.31 25.88
CA PRO A 100 -12.59 11.94 25.88
C PRO A 100 -12.03 12.53 27.17
N GLN A 101 -11.46 11.69 28.04
CA GLN A 101 -10.59 12.22 29.09
C GLN A 101 -9.71 13.24 28.40
N ASP A 102 -9.68 14.46 28.94
CA ASP A 102 -8.83 15.54 28.47
C ASP A 102 -7.51 14.89 28.05
N ILE A 103 -7.26 14.84 26.74
CA ILE A 103 -5.94 14.51 26.24
C ILE A 103 -5.15 15.69 26.77
N GLU A 104 -4.49 15.50 27.92
CA GLU A 104 -3.42 16.38 28.33
C GLU A 104 -2.58 16.59 27.08
N PRO A 105 -2.35 17.84 26.64
CA PRO A 105 -1.45 18.05 25.53
C PRO A 105 -0.20 17.21 25.83
N GLN A 106 0.22 16.39 24.88
CA GLN A 106 1.52 15.73 24.96
C GLN A 106 2.60 16.82 24.83
N ASP A 107 2.65 17.69 25.83
CA ASP A 107 3.69 18.65 26.10
C ASP A 107 4.76 17.84 26.83
N ASP A 108 5.70 17.30 26.05
CA ASP A 108 7.09 16.91 26.41
C ASP A 108 7.67 15.85 25.42
N GLU A 109 7.24 15.79 24.16
CA GLU A 109 8.08 15.15 23.13
C GLU A 109 9.28 16.07 22.86
N GLU A 110 10.47 15.65 23.31
CA GLU A 110 11.73 16.28 22.91
C GLU A 110 11.75 16.45 21.39
N ASP A 111 12.14 17.63 20.91
CA ASP A 111 12.21 17.89 19.45
C ASP A 111 13.06 16.79 18.82
N PRO A 112 12.51 15.92 17.94
CA PRO A 112 13.26 14.79 17.40
C PRO A 112 14.48 15.27 16.60
N ASP A 113 14.45 16.50 16.07
CA ASP A 113 15.61 17.12 15.40
C ASP A 113 16.79 17.36 16.36
N ALA A 114 16.56 17.43 17.69
CA ALA A 114 17.61 17.60 18.70
C ALA A 114 18.49 16.36 18.88
N SER A 115 18.01 15.18 18.45
CA SER A 115 18.80 13.94 18.44
C SER A 115 19.80 13.87 17.28
N TYR A 116 19.62 14.71 16.26
CA TYR A 116 20.43 14.74 15.06
C TYR A 116 21.49 15.86 15.07
N PRO A 117 22.53 15.77 14.22
CA PRO A 117 23.46 16.87 14.02
C PRO A 117 22.76 18.15 13.54
N GLU A 118 23.30 19.32 13.92
CA GLU A 118 22.83 20.60 13.38
C GLU A 118 23.00 20.64 11.86
N ARG A 119 21.93 21.04 11.16
CA ARG A 119 21.95 21.14 9.70
C ARG A 119 22.89 22.25 9.23
N PRO A 120 23.60 22.05 8.12
CA PRO A 120 24.46 23.08 7.58
C PRO A 120 23.63 24.28 7.09
N SER A 121 24.07 25.48 7.45
CA SER A 121 23.53 26.71 6.87
C SER A 121 23.97 26.82 5.41
N ARG A 122 23.00 27.02 4.50
CA ARG A 122 23.24 27.15 3.06
C ARG A 122 22.84 28.54 2.61
N SER A 123 23.82 29.29 2.11
CA SER A 123 23.58 30.59 1.50
C SER A 123 24.64 30.81 0.42
N TYR A 124 24.17 31.10 -0.79
CA TYR A 124 25.01 31.31 -1.96
C TYR A 124 24.55 32.58 -2.66
N THR A 125 25.47 33.32 -3.27
CA THR A 125 25.05 34.33 -4.27
C THR A 125 24.55 33.62 -5.51
N LEU A 126 23.60 34.23 -6.24
CA LEU A 126 23.07 33.67 -7.49
C LEU A 126 24.21 33.29 -8.46
N ALA A 127 25.20 34.16 -8.65
CA ALA A 127 26.36 33.87 -9.49
C ALA A 127 27.18 32.66 -9.01
N SER A 128 27.44 32.56 -7.71
CA SER A 128 28.20 31.44 -7.17
C SER A 128 27.45 30.12 -7.34
N LEU A 129 26.13 30.13 -7.15
CA LEU A 129 25.29 28.95 -7.29
C LEU A 129 25.19 28.50 -8.76
N LEU A 130 24.96 29.42 -9.69
CA LEU A 130 24.94 29.13 -11.13
C LEU A 130 26.27 28.52 -11.59
N LYS A 131 27.39 29.10 -11.13
CA LYS A 131 28.73 28.58 -11.44
C LYS A 131 28.97 27.19 -10.87
N LEU A 132 28.56 26.91 -9.63
CA LEU A 132 28.65 25.58 -9.03
C LEU A 132 27.77 24.56 -9.75
N ALA A 133 26.60 24.99 -10.22
CA ALA A 133 25.71 24.18 -11.05
C ALA A 133 26.22 24.02 -12.48
N ASP A 134 27.30 24.71 -12.89
CA ASP A 134 27.83 24.78 -14.26
C ASP A 134 26.78 25.29 -15.28
N ILE A 135 26.00 26.28 -14.84
CA ILE A 135 25.06 27.05 -15.66
C ILE A 135 25.74 28.36 -16.04
N SER A 136 25.73 28.69 -17.34
CA SER A 136 26.30 29.94 -17.85
C SER A 136 25.65 31.15 -17.20
N LEU A 137 26.46 32.14 -16.82
CA LEU A 137 25.94 33.39 -16.29
C LEU A 137 25.25 34.19 -17.43
N PRO A 138 24.09 34.81 -17.16
CA PRO A 138 23.46 35.72 -18.10
C PRO A 138 24.35 36.94 -18.37
N GLU A 139 24.53 37.32 -19.65
CA GLU A 139 25.37 38.47 -20.05
C GLU A 139 24.69 39.82 -19.79
N ASP A 140 23.38 39.80 -19.65
CA ASP A 140 22.48 40.94 -19.48
C ASP A 140 22.27 41.34 -18.01
N PHE A 141 22.68 40.51 -17.06
CA PHE A 141 22.53 40.80 -15.63
C PHE A 141 23.65 41.72 -15.11
N GLY A 142 23.29 42.68 -14.27
CA GLY A 142 24.23 43.53 -13.54
C GLY A 142 24.88 42.81 -12.34
N GLU A 143 25.92 43.43 -11.75
CA GLU A 143 26.59 42.88 -10.55
C GLU A 143 25.61 42.70 -9.37
N ASP A 144 24.70 43.66 -9.16
CA ASP A 144 23.73 43.61 -8.04
C ASP A 144 22.74 42.43 -8.17
N GLU A 145 22.31 42.10 -9.39
CA GLU A 145 21.42 40.96 -9.67
C GLU A 145 22.12 39.60 -9.45
N LEU A 146 23.41 39.55 -9.74
CA LEU A 146 24.24 38.35 -9.59
C LEU A 146 24.67 38.09 -8.13
N GLU A 147 24.71 39.13 -7.30
CA GLU A 147 25.11 39.05 -5.89
C GLU A 147 23.93 38.80 -4.92
N VAL A 148 22.70 38.64 -5.43
CA VAL A 148 21.53 38.31 -4.61
C VAL A 148 21.74 36.99 -3.86
N ALA A 149 21.44 36.99 -2.56
CA ALA A 149 21.56 35.82 -1.71
C ALA A 149 20.41 34.84 -1.92
N ILE A 150 20.75 33.59 -2.17
CA ILE A 150 19.84 32.45 -2.30
C ILE A 150 20.02 31.54 -1.08
N THR A 151 18.95 31.34 -0.33
CA THR A 151 18.91 30.54 0.91
C THR A 151 18.02 29.30 0.81
N GLY A 152 17.35 29.10 -0.33
CA GLY A 152 16.56 27.91 -0.60
C GLY A 152 16.22 27.77 -2.08
N LEU A 153 15.67 26.62 -2.45
CA LEU A 153 15.22 26.31 -3.81
C LEU A 153 13.77 25.87 -3.76
N GLN A 154 12.94 26.33 -4.69
CA GLN A 154 11.54 25.92 -4.76
C GLN A 154 11.03 25.86 -6.21
N ASN A 155 10.22 24.85 -6.54
CA ASN A 155 9.55 24.74 -7.84
C ASN A 155 8.01 24.80 -7.72
N ARG A 156 7.49 25.03 -6.52
CA ARG A 156 6.06 25.25 -6.24
C ARG A 156 5.84 26.66 -5.71
N PRO A 157 5.10 27.53 -6.42
CA PRO A 157 4.99 28.93 -6.04
C PRO A 157 4.40 29.10 -4.63
N HIS A 158 3.37 28.32 -4.29
CA HIS A 158 2.73 28.38 -2.97
C HIS A 158 3.61 27.97 -1.78
N LYS A 159 4.77 27.35 -2.03
CA LYS A 159 5.74 26.91 -1.00
C LYS A 159 6.96 27.83 -0.90
N VAL A 160 7.06 28.86 -1.75
CA VAL A 160 8.18 29.80 -1.74
C VAL A 160 8.23 30.56 -0.42
N GLN A 161 9.44 30.73 0.10
CA GLN A 161 9.76 31.57 1.24
C GLN A 161 10.73 32.69 0.84
N ALA A 162 10.85 33.71 1.69
CA ALA A 162 11.79 34.80 1.49
C ALA A 162 13.22 34.27 1.40
N GLY A 163 13.93 34.59 0.32
CA GLY A 163 15.29 34.11 0.06
C GLY A 163 15.40 32.93 -0.91
N ASP A 164 14.28 32.34 -1.33
CA ASP A 164 14.29 31.21 -2.26
C ASP A 164 14.60 31.64 -3.69
N LEU A 165 15.32 30.79 -4.43
CA LEU A 165 15.32 30.77 -5.89
C LEU A 165 14.13 29.94 -6.36
N TYR A 166 13.18 30.58 -7.04
CA TYR A 166 12.04 29.89 -7.65
C TYR A 166 12.39 29.38 -9.05
N ILE A 167 12.18 28.09 -9.29
CA ILE A 167 12.50 27.43 -10.57
C ILE A 167 11.20 26.92 -11.16
N HIS A 168 10.69 27.62 -12.15
CA HIS A 168 9.44 27.27 -12.81
C HIS A 168 9.66 26.12 -13.80
N ILE A 169 8.95 25.00 -13.58
CA ILE A 169 8.89 23.88 -14.50
C ILE A 169 7.55 23.93 -15.23
N THR A 170 7.58 24.40 -16.47
CA THR A 170 6.37 24.65 -17.26
C THR A 170 5.56 23.38 -17.47
N LYS A 171 4.30 23.42 -17.06
CA LYS A 171 3.30 22.40 -17.39
C LYS A 171 2.42 22.86 -18.56
N PRO A 172 1.81 21.92 -19.30
CA PRO A 172 0.83 22.27 -20.32
C PRO A 172 -0.31 23.10 -19.74
N ASP A 173 -0.72 24.15 -20.46
CA ASP A 173 -1.86 25.03 -20.13
C ASP A 173 -1.75 25.80 -18.79
N GLU A 174 -0.55 25.89 -18.19
CA GLU A 174 -0.30 26.61 -16.93
C GLU A 174 -0.11 28.12 -17.14
N ASP A 175 -0.66 28.92 -16.23
CA ASP A 175 -0.39 30.36 -16.16
C ASP A 175 0.98 30.60 -15.51
N VAL A 176 2.01 30.63 -16.36
CA VAL A 176 3.41 30.79 -15.96
C VAL A 176 3.63 32.08 -15.19
N TRP A 177 3.13 33.21 -15.70
CA TRP A 177 3.30 34.50 -15.06
C TRP A 177 2.51 34.59 -13.75
N GLY A 178 1.31 34.01 -13.69
CA GLY A 178 0.59 33.86 -12.43
C GLY A 178 1.41 33.11 -11.36
N CYS A 179 2.11 32.04 -11.74
CA CYS A 179 2.99 31.31 -10.83
C CYS A 179 4.22 32.14 -10.43
N VAL A 180 4.84 32.85 -11.36
CA VAL A 180 6.00 33.73 -11.09
C VAL A 180 5.60 34.86 -10.16
N HIS A 181 4.49 35.55 -10.42
CA HIS A 181 3.98 36.62 -9.56
C HIS A 181 3.65 36.11 -8.16
N GLU A 182 3.06 34.92 -8.03
CA GLU A 182 2.84 34.31 -6.71
C GLU A 182 4.17 34.07 -5.98
N ALA A 183 5.18 33.51 -6.66
CA ALA A 183 6.50 33.29 -6.08
C ALA A 183 7.17 34.61 -5.63
N LEU A 184 7.10 35.65 -6.46
CA LEU A 184 7.63 36.98 -6.12
C LEU A 184 6.90 37.59 -4.91
N GLN A 185 5.56 37.49 -4.86
CA GLN A 185 4.76 37.96 -3.72
C GLN A 185 5.14 37.26 -2.40
N ARG A 186 5.62 36.02 -2.46
CA ARG A 186 6.09 35.24 -1.31
C ARG A 186 7.55 35.48 -0.94
N GLY A 187 8.28 36.26 -1.74
CA GLY A 187 9.64 36.70 -1.45
C GLY A 187 10.74 35.92 -2.17
N ALA A 188 10.45 35.31 -3.32
CA ALA A 188 11.50 34.76 -4.19
C ALA A 188 12.57 35.83 -4.48
N SER A 189 13.83 35.48 -4.27
CA SER A 189 14.98 36.37 -4.48
C SER A 189 15.56 36.30 -5.89
N ALA A 190 15.21 35.25 -6.64
CA ALA A 190 15.49 35.12 -8.06
C ALA A 190 14.49 34.12 -8.67
N VAL A 191 14.32 34.17 -9.99
CA VAL A 191 13.46 33.26 -10.74
C VAL A 191 14.23 32.65 -11.91
N ILE A 192 14.03 31.36 -12.15
CA ILE A 192 14.40 30.69 -13.40
C ILE A 192 13.13 30.19 -14.08
N ALA A 193 12.96 30.52 -15.36
CA ALA A 193 11.82 30.09 -16.17
C ALA A 193 12.25 29.71 -17.60
N GLY A 194 11.34 29.08 -18.36
CA GLY A 194 11.62 28.63 -19.72
C GLY A 194 11.82 29.80 -20.69
N ASP A 195 12.78 29.69 -21.61
CA ASP A 195 13.09 30.70 -22.65
C ASP A 195 12.03 30.85 -23.75
N ILE A 196 10.96 30.05 -23.67
CA ILE A 196 9.78 30.15 -24.51
C ILE A 196 8.90 31.38 -24.18
N PHE A 197 9.23 32.13 -23.13
CA PHE A 197 8.50 33.31 -22.68
C PHE A 197 9.37 34.57 -22.81
N GLU A 198 8.77 35.67 -23.25
CA GLU A 198 9.39 37.00 -23.14
C GLU A 198 9.25 37.47 -21.69
N ALA A 199 10.35 37.87 -21.05
CA ALA A 199 10.31 38.40 -19.68
C ALA A 199 9.42 39.65 -19.62
N GLU A 200 8.57 39.76 -18.61
CA GLU A 200 7.87 41.02 -18.32
C GLU A 200 8.89 42.11 -17.97
N GLU A 201 8.72 43.29 -18.59
CA GLU A 201 9.51 44.48 -18.24
C GLU A 201 9.16 44.94 -16.81
N ASP A 202 10.13 45.52 -16.09
CA ASP A 202 9.98 46.13 -14.74
C ASP A 202 9.83 45.18 -13.53
N LEU A 203 10.32 43.94 -13.59
CA LEU A 203 10.42 43.08 -12.40
C LEU A 203 11.59 43.50 -11.49
N GLU A 204 11.34 43.61 -10.18
CA GLU A 204 12.34 44.03 -9.18
C GLU A 204 13.36 42.92 -8.83
N VAL A 205 13.15 41.71 -9.32
CA VAL A 205 13.89 40.50 -8.97
C VAL A 205 14.49 39.89 -10.24
N PRO A 206 15.75 39.40 -10.22
CA PRO A 206 16.36 38.80 -11.41
C PRO A 206 15.56 37.58 -11.91
N VAL A 207 15.21 37.60 -13.20
CA VAL A 207 14.51 36.50 -13.89
C VAL A 207 15.37 35.98 -15.02
N MET A 208 15.87 34.75 -14.87
CA MET A 208 16.73 34.09 -15.84
C MET A 208 15.92 33.11 -16.70
N LEU A 209 16.03 33.28 -18.02
CA LEU A 209 15.36 32.42 -18.98
C LEU A 209 16.31 31.33 -19.50
N LEU A 210 15.89 30.07 -19.41
CA LEU A 210 16.68 28.90 -19.79
C LEU A 210 15.90 27.96 -20.72
N PRO A 211 16.56 27.31 -21.68
CA PRO A 211 15.91 26.34 -22.57
C PRO A 211 15.52 25.02 -21.86
N ASP A 212 16.24 24.64 -20.81
CA ASP A 212 15.99 23.39 -20.07
C ASP A 212 16.02 23.63 -18.55
N CYS A 213 14.87 24.08 -18.03
CA CYS A 213 14.68 24.32 -16.60
C CYS A 213 14.73 23.02 -15.77
N LEU A 214 14.35 21.88 -16.34
CA LEU A 214 14.33 20.59 -15.62
C LEU A 214 15.77 20.11 -15.32
N ALA A 215 16.66 20.21 -16.31
CA ALA A 215 18.07 19.92 -16.10
C ALA A 215 18.72 20.96 -15.16
N ALA A 216 18.42 22.25 -15.34
CA ALA A 216 18.92 23.31 -14.48
C ALA A 216 18.51 23.10 -13.01
N GLN A 217 17.25 22.75 -12.76
CA GLN A 217 16.71 22.50 -11.42
C GLN A 217 17.52 21.45 -10.65
N GLN A 218 17.80 20.32 -11.27
CA GLN A 218 18.56 19.23 -10.63
C GLN A 218 20.02 19.59 -10.41
N ARG A 219 20.65 20.30 -11.36
CA ARG A 219 22.03 20.79 -11.22
C ARG A 219 22.17 21.80 -10.08
N LEU A 220 21.20 22.72 -9.98
CA LEU A 220 21.10 23.67 -8.87
C LEU A 220 20.87 22.95 -7.55
N ALA A 221 20.02 21.92 -7.52
CA ALA A 221 19.79 21.12 -6.31
C ALA A 221 21.07 20.41 -5.84
N ILE A 222 21.84 19.78 -6.74
CA ILE A 222 23.15 19.20 -6.39
C ILE A 222 24.09 20.28 -5.82
N ALA A 223 24.19 21.43 -6.49
CA ALA A 223 25.10 22.49 -6.08
C ALA A 223 24.70 23.07 -4.71
N PHE A 224 23.42 23.36 -4.51
CA PHE A 224 22.88 23.95 -3.30
C PHE A 224 23.00 23.00 -2.10
N TYR A 225 22.65 21.73 -2.28
CA TYR A 225 22.65 20.72 -1.22
C TYR A 225 23.98 19.97 -1.06
N ASP A 226 25.04 20.41 -1.77
CA ASP A 226 26.38 19.81 -1.74
C ASP A 226 26.33 18.29 -2.00
N ASN A 227 25.69 17.94 -3.13
CA ASN A 227 25.55 16.60 -3.69
C ASN A 227 25.24 15.49 -2.66
N PRO A 228 24.00 15.46 -2.11
CA PRO A 228 23.68 14.58 -0.98
C PRO A 228 23.86 13.09 -1.29
N SER A 229 23.66 12.65 -2.54
CA SER A 229 23.90 11.26 -2.95
C SER A 229 25.34 10.78 -2.79
N THR A 230 26.32 11.69 -2.75
CA THR A 230 27.73 11.30 -2.56
C THR A 230 28.14 11.13 -1.10
N LYS A 231 27.26 11.49 -0.15
CA LYS A 231 27.51 11.47 1.30
C LYS A 231 27.03 10.18 1.96
N MET A 232 26.29 9.34 1.24
CA MET A 232 25.63 8.14 1.74
C MET A 232 25.68 7.03 0.70
N THR A 233 25.39 5.79 1.12
CA THR A 233 25.17 4.68 0.18
C THR A 233 23.78 4.78 -0.42
N VAL A 234 23.66 4.95 -1.74
CA VAL A 234 22.36 5.10 -2.40
C VAL A 234 21.97 3.83 -3.15
N VAL A 235 20.81 3.29 -2.82
CA VAL A 235 20.23 2.12 -3.50
C VAL A 235 18.98 2.53 -4.27
N GLY A 236 19.01 2.40 -5.59
CA GLY A 236 17.85 2.61 -6.45
C GLY A 236 17.19 1.28 -6.81
N SER A 237 15.91 1.10 -6.49
CA SER A 237 15.17 -0.12 -6.82
C SER A 237 14.11 0.18 -7.87
N THR A 238 14.13 -0.52 -9.01
CA THR A 238 12.95 -0.55 -9.91
C THR A 238 11.86 -1.48 -9.37
N GLY A 239 12.16 -2.19 -8.28
CA GLY A 239 11.24 -3.02 -7.53
C GLY A 239 10.37 -2.28 -6.53
N LYS A 240 9.28 -2.97 -6.18
CA LYS A 240 8.18 -2.48 -5.36
C LYS A 240 8.63 -2.18 -3.92
N THR A 241 7.81 -1.41 -3.22
CA THR A 241 7.82 -1.10 -1.78
C THR A 241 8.40 -2.19 -0.87
N THR A 242 8.00 -3.46 -1.01
CA THR A 242 8.53 -4.52 -0.11
C THR A 242 10.05 -4.71 -0.21
N THR A 243 10.63 -4.56 -1.41
CA THR A 243 12.08 -4.70 -1.59
C THR A 243 12.83 -3.54 -0.94
N SER A 244 12.32 -2.30 -1.03
CA SER A 244 12.97 -1.14 -0.43
C SER A 244 12.95 -1.21 1.09
N TRP A 245 11.83 -1.66 1.70
CA TRP A 245 11.72 -1.88 3.14
C TRP A 245 12.67 -2.96 3.66
N LEU A 246 12.76 -4.10 2.97
CA LEU A 246 13.71 -5.16 3.32
C LEU A 246 15.17 -4.71 3.21
N ILE A 247 15.48 -3.85 2.23
CA ILE A 247 16.83 -3.28 2.09
C ILE A 247 17.13 -2.30 3.23
N ARG A 248 16.18 -1.43 3.59
CA ARG A 248 16.30 -0.50 4.72
C ARG A 248 16.51 -1.25 6.03
N GLY A 249 15.73 -2.30 6.32
CA GLY A 249 15.87 -3.09 7.55
C GLY A 249 17.26 -3.70 7.75
N MET A 250 18.02 -3.97 6.68
CA MET A 250 19.43 -4.39 6.80
C MET A 250 20.37 -3.27 7.25
N PHE A 251 20.08 -2.02 6.91
CA PHE A 251 20.85 -0.87 7.37
C PHE A 251 20.53 -0.51 8.82
N ASP A 252 19.26 -0.63 9.22
CA ASP A 252 18.84 -0.41 10.61
C ASP A 252 19.58 -1.37 11.55
N GLU A 253 19.73 -2.66 11.18
CA GLU A 253 20.51 -3.66 11.91
C GLU A 253 22.04 -3.47 11.87
N LEU A 254 22.54 -2.54 11.05
CA LEU A 254 23.95 -2.14 11.08
C LEU A 254 24.21 -1.00 12.09
N ASP A 255 23.21 -0.64 12.91
CA ASP A 255 23.19 0.57 13.73
C ASP A 255 23.52 1.82 12.89
N LYS A 256 23.02 1.83 11.65
CA LYS A 256 23.25 2.88 10.68
C LYS A 256 21.92 3.53 10.32
N SER A 257 21.85 4.84 10.52
CA SER A 257 20.68 5.60 10.11
C SER A 257 20.45 5.45 8.60
N ALA A 258 19.21 5.17 8.21
CA ALA A 258 18.84 4.86 6.84
C ALA A 258 17.60 5.64 6.40
N GLY A 259 17.71 6.26 5.24
CA GLY A 259 16.62 6.95 4.58
C GLY A 259 15.82 6.02 3.66
N LEU A 260 14.51 6.30 3.53
CA LEU A 260 13.63 5.71 2.52
C LEU A 260 12.90 6.82 1.76
N ILE A 261 12.83 6.70 0.44
CA ILE A 261 11.95 7.49 -0.41
C ILE A 261 11.10 6.51 -1.21
N GLY A 262 9.81 6.42 -0.89
CA GLY A 262 8.94 5.40 -1.49
C GLY A 262 7.46 5.70 -1.43
N THR A 263 6.65 4.70 -1.74
CA THR A 263 5.18 4.85 -1.84
C THR A 263 4.54 5.14 -0.49
N VAL A 264 5.05 4.53 0.57
CA VAL A 264 4.46 4.58 1.92
C VAL A 264 4.92 5.81 2.67
N GLU A 265 6.21 6.16 2.55
CA GLU A 265 6.79 7.28 3.26
C GLU A 265 8.05 7.83 2.58
N TYR A 266 8.30 9.10 2.86
CA TYR A 266 9.66 9.62 2.92
C TYR A 266 10.06 9.60 4.38
N GLY A 267 11.21 9.01 4.70
CA GLY A 267 11.59 8.83 6.10
C GLY A 267 13.09 8.70 6.31
N ILE A 268 13.47 8.82 7.57
CA ILE A 268 14.78 8.51 8.13
C ILE A 268 14.54 7.85 9.49
N ASP A 269 15.16 6.69 9.72
CA ASP A 269 14.98 5.92 10.95
C ASP A 269 13.49 5.63 11.22
N GLU A 270 12.92 6.06 12.34
CA GLU A 270 11.48 5.98 12.62
C GLU A 270 10.68 7.23 12.22
N PHE A 271 11.34 8.30 11.77
CA PHE A 271 10.72 9.60 11.54
C PHE A 271 10.31 9.81 10.09
N LEU A 272 9.11 10.39 9.91
CA LEU A 272 8.58 10.79 8.62
C LEU A 272 9.16 12.14 8.19
N MET A 273 9.30 12.34 6.89
CA MET A 273 9.86 13.54 6.29
C MET A 273 8.90 14.20 5.30
N THR A 274 8.97 15.52 5.22
CA THR A 274 8.30 16.30 4.18
C THR A 274 9.04 16.18 2.85
N GLU A 275 8.39 16.58 1.75
CA GLU A 275 9.06 16.69 0.45
C GLU A 275 10.20 17.72 0.44
N ASP A 276 10.19 18.68 1.38
CA ASP A 276 11.23 19.70 1.53
C ASP A 276 12.46 19.20 2.33
N GLY A 277 12.44 17.95 2.84
CA GLY A 277 13.56 17.35 3.58
C GLY A 277 13.58 17.66 5.09
N ASP A 278 12.51 18.26 5.61
CA ASP A 278 12.29 18.45 7.04
C ASP A 278 11.65 17.21 7.68
N LEU A 279 11.82 17.03 9.00
CA LEU A 279 10.98 16.10 9.73
C LEU A 279 9.54 16.59 9.67
N TRP A 280 8.62 15.69 9.32
CA TRP A 280 7.21 16.00 9.29
C TRP A 280 6.72 16.21 10.72
N LYS A 281 6.19 17.41 10.97
CA LYS A 281 5.49 17.76 12.20
C LYS A 281 4.03 17.96 11.86
N ARG A 282 3.16 17.50 12.75
CA ARG A 282 1.72 17.65 12.58
C ARG A 282 1.33 19.10 12.91
N ASP A 283 0.89 19.84 11.90
CA ASP A 283 0.43 21.24 12.08
C ASP A 283 -0.99 21.33 12.65
N GLU A 284 -1.87 20.39 12.27
CA GLU A 284 -3.27 20.34 12.68
C GLU A 284 -3.56 19.06 13.45
N PRO A 285 -4.41 19.09 14.50
CA PRO A 285 -4.76 17.89 15.24
C PRO A 285 -5.41 16.85 14.31
N ASP A 286 -4.93 15.60 14.37
CA ASP A 286 -5.54 14.49 13.64
C ASP A 286 -6.82 14.06 14.36
N PRO A 287 -8.02 14.35 13.82
CA PRO A 287 -9.28 14.05 14.48
C PRO A 287 -9.57 12.54 14.52
N THR A 288 -8.74 11.71 13.89
CA THR A 288 -8.89 10.26 13.77
C THR A 288 -7.95 9.49 14.70
N LEU A 289 -7.02 10.18 15.37
CA LEU A 289 -6.05 9.55 16.25
C LEU A 289 -6.76 8.67 17.29
N GLN A 290 -6.36 7.40 17.38
CA GLN A 290 -6.96 6.39 18.27
C GLN A 290 -8.47 6.13 18.07
N ARG A 291 -9.05 6.51 16.93
CA ARG A 291 -10.47 6.25 16.63
C ARG A 291 -10.66 5.01 15.77
N GLU A 292 -11.82 4.37 15.95
CA GLU A 292 -12.29 3.37 15.00
C GLU A 292 -12.51 4.01 13.61
N SER A 293 -12.45 3.18 12.55
CA SER A 293 -12.76 3.63 11.19
C SER A 293 -14.17 4.22 11.07
N SER A 294 -14.38 5.13 10.11
CA SER A 294 -15.70 5.73 9.89
C SER A 294 -16.74 4.64 9.60
N VAL A 295 -17.82 4.67 10.35
CA VAL A 295 -18.97 3.78 10.14
C VAL A 295 -19.83 4.28 8.98
N PRO A 296 -20.73 3.45 8.43
CA PRO A 296 -21.53 3.83 7.27
C PRO A 296 -22.34 5.11 7.52
N ASN A 297 -22.27 6.06 6.59
CA ASN A 297 -22.91 7.39 6.66
C ASN A 297 -22.38 8.34 7.75
N CYS A 298 -21.26 8.02 8.42
CA CYS A 298 -20.62 8.88 9.41
C CYS A 298 -19.14 9.07 9.09
N LEU A 299 -18.84 9.87 8.06
CA LEU A 299 -17.46 10.16 7.64
C LEU A 299 -16.81 11.14 8.61
N THR A 300 -15.79 10.67 9.32
CA THR A 300 -14.88 11.55 10.05
C THR A 300 -13.98 12.25 9.03
N PRO A 301 -13.83 13.59 9.07
CA PRO A 301 -12.95 14.32 8.16
C PRO A 301 -11.52 13.78 8.17
N TYR A 302 -10.90 13.76 6.99
CA TYR A 302 -9.51 13.35 6.83
C TYR A 302 -8.62 14.61 6.70
N CYS A 303 -8.02 15.04 7.82
CA CYS A 303 -7.14 16.21 7.92
C CYS A 303 -6.03 15.97 8.95
N GLY A 304 -4.97 16.78 8.94
CA GLY A 304 -3.86 16.69 9.90
C GLY A 304 -2.99 15.43 9.80
N LYS A 305 -3.05 14.71 8.66
CA LYS A 305 -2.32 13.44 8.44
C LYS A 305 -1.16 13.60 7.47
N TYR A 306 -0.20 12.69 7.60
CA TYR A 306 0.92 12.58 6.68
C TYR A 306 0.44 12.06 5.33
N GLU A 307 0.91 12.70 4.26
CA GLU A 307 0.65 12.26 2.89
C GLU A 307 1.95 12.22 2.09
N VAL A 308 2.13 11.15 1.33
CA VAL A 308 3.17 11.05 0.31
C VAL A 308 2.59 11.50 -1.02
N PRO A 309 3.05 12.62 -1.61
CA PRO A 309 2.48 13.11 -2.87
C PRO A 309 2.70 12.16 -4.04
N GLU A 310 3.90 11.59 -4.15
CA GLU A 310 4.30 10.70 -5.24
C GLU A 310 5.30 9.65 -4.72
N THR A 311 5.33 8.44 -5.30
CA THR A 311 6.32 7.41 -4.89
C THR A 311 7.76 7.84 -5.16
N LEU A 312 7.99 8.52 -6.28
CA LEU A 312 9.29 9.10 -6.62
C LEU A 312 9.07 10.59 -6.88
N PRO A 313 9.42 11.50 -5.95
CA PRO A 313 9.26 12.94 -6.14
C PRO A 313 9.99 13.47 -7.37
N ASP A 314 9.69 14.71 -7.77
CA ASP A 314 10.46 15.39 -8.81
C ASP A 314 11.93 15.59 -8.41
N GLY A 315 12.78 15.92 -9.40
CA GLY A 315 14.22 15.94 -9.21
C GLY A 315 14.74 16.89 -8.12
N LEU A 316 14.07 18.03 -7.87
CA LEU A 316 14.46 18.90 -6.75
C LEU A 316 14.12 18.23 -5.41
N HIS A 317 12.90 17.74 -5.27
CA HIS A 317 12.43 17.17 -4.01
C HIS A 317 13.18 15.86 -3.67
N VAL A 318 13.58 15.06 -4.66
CA VAL A 318 14.50 13.93 -4.43
C VAL A 318 15.79 14.41 -3.75
N HIS A 319 16.44 15.45 -4.30
CA HIS A 319 17.65 16.00 -3.70
C HIS A 319 17.41 16.68 -2.35
N LYS A 320 16.26 17.35 -2.13
CA LYS A 320 15.88 17.92 -0.83
C LYS A 320 15.74 16.86 0.26
N ILE A 321 14.98 15.81 -0.03
CA ILE A 321 14.77 14.71 0.93
C ILE A 321 16.11 14.03 1.24
N MET A 322 16.90 13.71 0.21
CA MET A 322 18.25 13.13 0.41
C MET A 322 19.17 14.06 1.19
N ALA A 323 19.09 15.38 0.99
CA ALA A 323 19.85 16.34 1.78
C ALA A 323 19.41 16.35 3.25
N GLY A 324 18.10 16.34 3.49
CA GLY A 324 17.54 16.23 4.85
C GLY A 324 17.97 14.94 5.55
N GLN A 325 18.11 13.84 4.82
CA GLN A 325 18.64 12.58 5.33
C GLN A 325 20.16 12.67 5.60
N ALA A 326 20.92 13.20 4.64
CA ALA A 326 22.38 13.34 4.74
C ALA A 326 22.81 14.23 5.91
N ASP A 327 22.13 15.36 6.06
CA ASP A 327 22.40 16.36 7.10
C ASP A 327 22.15 15.79 8.51
N ARG A 328 21.27 14.80 8.61
CA ARG A 328 20.99 14.04 9.83
C ARG A 328 21.92 12.85 10.04
N GLY A 329 22.88 12.64 9.14
CA GLY A 329 23.88 11.57 9.26
C GLY A 329 23.42 10.21 8.74
N ALA A 330 22.38 10.15 7.91
CA ALA A 330 21.98 8.91 7.26
C ALA A 330 23.16 8.30 6.49
N ALA A 331 23.49 7.06 6.79
CA ALA A 331 24.56 6.32 6.12
C ALA A 331 24.13 5.73 4.78
N ALA A 332 22.82 5.58 4.58
CA ALA A 332 22.24 5.06 3.35
C ALA A 332 20.89 5.69 3.02
N CYS A 333 20.50 5.62 1.75
CA CYS A 333 19.17 5.97 1.30
C CYS A 333 18.68 4.98 0.23
N VAL A 334 17.47 4.48 0.42
CA VAL A 334 16.80 3.56 -0.52
C VAL A 334 15.71 4.31 -1.26
N LEU A 335 15.78 4.36 -2.59
CA LEU A 335 14.81 5.02 -3.46
C LEU A 335 13.99 4.00 -4.26
N GLU A 336 12.67 4.10 -4.17
CA GLU A 336 11.75 3.45 -5.12
C GLU A 336 11.77 4.22 -6.46
N CYS A 337 12.44 3.65 -7.46
CA CYS A 337 12.61 4.27 -8.77
C CYS A 337 11.48 3.87 -9.71
N THR A 338 10.39 4.63 -9.72
CA THR A 338 9.27 4.36 -10.62
C THR A 338 9.67 4.49 -12.09
N THR A 339 9.12 3.63 -12.97
CA THR A 339 9.46 3.65 -14.40
C THR A 339 9.10 4.98 -15.07
N SER A 340 7.98 5.60 -14.70
CA SER A 340 7.60 6.93 -15.19
C SER A 340 8.57 8.01 -14.75
N GLY A 341 8.93 8.05 -13.46
CA GLY A 341 9.88 9.02 -12.95
C GLY A 341 11.30 8.86 -13.52
N LEU A 342 11.71 7.62 -13.82
CA LEU A 342 12.97 7.36 -14.56
C LEU A 342 12.91 7.92 -15.99
N LYS A 343 11.80 7.72 -16.71
CA LYS A 343 11.61 8.31 -18.07
C LYS A 343 11.60 9.83 -18.04
N GLU A 344 11.02 10.43 -17.01
CA GLU A 344 10.99 11.88 -16.79
C GLU A 344 12.32 12.44 -16.29
N GLY A 345 13.32 11.59 -16.01
CA GLY A 345 14.63 12.02 -15.57
C GLY A 345 14.65 12.57 -14.13
N ARG A 346 13.71 12.17 -13.26
CA ARG A 346 13.65 12.61 -11.85
C ARG A 346 14.89 12.22 -11.04
N CYS A 347 15.57 11.14 -11.45
CA CYS A 347 16.84 10.69 -10.87
C CYS A 347 18.05 11.00 -11.78
N ALA A 348 17.96 11.97 -12.70
CA ALA A 348 19.00 12.22 -13.71
C ALA A 348 20.35 12.53 -13.07
N TYR A 349 20.35 13.10 -11.87
CA TYR A 349 21.53 13.59 -11.17
C TYR A 349 21.81 12.91 -9.82
N VAL A 350 21.12 11.81 -9.54
CA VAL A 350 21.39 10.97 -8.36
C VAL A 350 22.56 10.01 -8.66
N ASP A 351 23.55 10.01 -7.76
CA ASP A 351 24.68 9.09 -7.81
C ASP A 351 24.35 7.79 -7.03
N PHE A 352 24.10 6.70 -7.75
CA PHE A 352 23.71 5.41 -7.16
C PHE A 352 24.91 4.51 -6.89
N ASP A 353 24.95 3.83 -5.75
CA ASP A 353 25.91 2.75 -5.48
C ASP A 353 25.38 1.39 -5.94
N VAL A 354 24.07 1.15 -5.78
CA VAL A 354 23.43 -0.09 -6.22
C VAL A 354 22.14 0.19 -6.99
N ALA A 355 21.97 -0.46 -8.14
CA ALA A 355 20.67 -0.51 -8.84
C ALA A 355 20.09 -1.92 -8.77
N VAL A 356 18.84 -2.04 -8.34
CA VAL A 356 18.12 -3.31 -8.14
C VAL A 356 16.98 -3.44 -9.14
N PHE A 357 17.00 -4.52 -9.92
CA PHE A 357 15.93 -4.90 -10.84
C PHE A 357 15.15 -6.09 -10.28
N THR A 358 13.83 -5.92 -10.13
CA THR A 358 12.96 -7.00 -9.65
C THR A 358 12.25 -7.77 -10.74
N ASN A 359 11.47 -7.08 -11.55
CA ASN A 359 10.72 -7.68 -12.66
C ASN A 359 10.12 -6.62 -13.57
N ILE A 360 9.75 -7.05 -14.78
CA ILE A 360 8.86 -6.30 -15.66
C ILE A 360 7.42 -6.71 -15.40
N LEU A 361 6.58 -5.74 -15.06
CA LEU A 361 5.14 -5.95 -14.93
C LEU A 361 4.48 -5.72 -16.28
N GLN A 362 4.04 -6.81 -16.94
CA GLN A 362 3.41 -6.74 -18.27
C GLN A 362 2.22 -5.77 -18.32
N GLU A 363 1.44 -5.67 -17.23
CA GLU A 363 0.33 -4.72 -17.10
C GLU A 363 0.74 -3.23 -17.22
N LYS A 364 2.00 -2.90 -16.92
CA LYS A 364 2.54 -1.53 -17.03
C LYS A 364 3.19 -1.24 -18.39
N VAL A 365 3.56 -2.28 -19.14
CA VAL A 365 4.25 -2.17 -20.43
C VAL A 365 3.38 -1.45 -21.47
N ASP A 366 2.10 -1.80 -21.53
CA ASP A 366 1.17 -1.24 -22.52
C ASP A 366 0.93 0.24 -22.31
N ALA A 367 0.77 0.67 -21.05
CA ALA A 367 0.62 2.08 -20.68
C ALA A 367 1.85 2.92 -21.08
N PHE A 368 3.00 2.27 -21.27
CA PHE A 368 4.25 2.90 -21.65
C PHE A 368 4.51 2.93 -23.16
N GLY A 369 3.56 2.44 -23.97
CA GLY A 369 3.71 2.36 -25.43
C GLY A 369 4.49 1.14 -25.92
N GLY A 370 4.68 0.12 -25.08
CA GLY A 370 5.32 -1.15 -25.43
C GLY A 370 6.57 -1.47 -24.60
N ILE A 371 7.13 -2.66 -24.83
CA ILE A 371 8.23 -3.18 -24.00
C ILE A 371 9.52 -2.38 -24.15
N ALA A 372 9.86 -1.94 -25.36
CA ALA A 372 11.09 -1.21 -25.64
C ALA A 372 11.20 0.09 -24.80
N PRO A 373 10.25 1.04 -24.86
CA PRO A 373 10.34 2.26 -24.04
C PRO A 373 10.27 1.98 -22.53
N TYR A 374 9.54 0.94 -22.12
CA TYR A 374 9.45 0.54 -20.71
C TYR A 374 10.80 0.03 -20.18
N LEU A 375 11.45 -0.82 -20.97
CA LEU A 375 12.75 -1.41 -20.67
C LEU A 375 13.87 -0.36 -20.74
N GLU A 376 13.84 0.55 -21.71
CA GLU A 376 14.77 1.69 -21.80
C GLU A 376 14.66 2.60 -20.56
N ALA A 377 13.44 2.91 -20.11
CA ALA A 377 13.23 3.71 -18.91
C ALA A 377 13.79 3.03 -17.65
N GLN A 378 13.54 1.74 -17.44
CA GLN A 378 14.18 1.01 -16.34
C GLN A 378 15.70 0.92 -16.51
N GLY A 379 16.18 0.67 -17.73
CA GLY A 379 17.60 0.61 -18.09
C GLY A 379 18.35 1.90 -17.82
N SER A 380 17.68 3.06 -17.86
CA SER A 380 18.27 4.36 -17.55
C SER A 380 18.88 4.43 -16.14
N LEU A 381 18.32 3.70 -15.16
CA LEU A 381 18.88 3.57 -13.82
C LEU A 381 20.24 2.83 -13.86
N PHE A 382 20.30 1.72 -14.58
CA PHE A 382 21.50 0.87 -14.66
C PHE A 382 22.61 1.52 -15.48
N LEU A 383 22.25 2.30 -16.50
CA LEU A 383 23.18 3.09 -17.29
C LEU A 383 23.91 4.15 -16.46
N LYS A 384 23.43 4.51 -15.27
CA LYS A 384 24.11 5.43 -14.34
C LYS A 384 25.29 4.79 -13.62
N LEU A 385 25.35 3.47 -13.55
CA LEU A 385 26.45 2.77 -12.92
C LEU A 385 27.67 2.77 -13.86
N LYS A 386 28.74 3.45 -13.46
CA LYS A 386 29.98 3.67 -14.21
C LYS A 386 31.24 3.17 -13.50
N ASP A 387 31.27 3.13 -12.17
CA ASP A 387 32.46 2.76 -11.40
C ASP A 387 32.39 1.29 -10.94
N PRO A 388 33.16 0.38 -11.56
CA PRO A 388 33.13 -1.04 -11.21
C PRO A 388 33.75 -1.35 -9.85
N ASN A 389 34.44 -0.42 -9.19
CA ASN A 389 34.99 -0.67 -7.86
C ASN A 389 33.95 -0.41 -6.76
N ARG A 390 33.15 0.64 -6.94
CA ARG A 390 32.11 1.04 -5.98
C ARG A 390 30.73 0.47 -6.30
N GLN A 391 30.31 0.54 -7.56
CA GLN A 391 28.91 0.36 -7.94
C GLN A 391 28.56 -1.07 -8.36
N ARG A 392 27.33 -1.51 -8.11
CA ARG A 392 26.84 -2.85 -8.43
C ARG A 392 25.44 -2.82 -9.02
N ALA A 393 25.16 -3.76 -9.92
CA ALA A 393 23.81 -4.04 -10.37
C ALA A 393 23.30 -5.34 -9.76
N VAL A 394 22.05 -5.37 -9.32
CA VAL A 394 21.38 -6.55 -8.78
C VAL A 394 20.22 -6.91 -9.70
N VAL A 395 20.23 -8.12 -10.27
CA VAL A 395 19.29 -8.50 -11.35
C VAL A 395 18.62 -9.85 -11.06
N ASN A 396 17.28 -9.86 -11.07
CA ASN A 396 16.51 -11.09 -11.07
C ASN A 396 16.74 -11.88 -12.37
N SER A 397 17.39 -13.04 -12.30
CA SER A 397 17.67 -13.86 -13.49
C SER A 397 16.50 -14.76 -13.91
N ASP A 398 15.44 -14.87 -13.10
CA ASP A 398 14.21 -15.54 -13.52
C ASP A 398 13.32 -14.64 -14.41
N ASP A 399 13.58 -13.33 -14.49
CA ASP A 399 12.81 -12.43 -15.35
C ASP A 399 13.26 -12.55 -16.82
N PRO A 400 12.32 -12.61 -17.79
CA PRO A 400 12.65 -12.74 -19.22
C PRO A 400 13.57 -11.65 -19.77
N TYR A 401 13.63 -10.47 -19.15
CA TYR A 401 14.43 -9.32 -19.59
C TYR A 401 15.73 -9.14 -18.79
N ALA A 402 16.12 -10.14 -17.99
CA ALA A 402 17.34 -10.10 -17.19
C ALA A 402 18.60 -9.80 -18.02
N ASP A 403 18.71 -10.37 -19.22
CA ASP A 403 19.86 -10.17 -20.09
C ASP A 403 19.96 -8.74 -20.63
N ASP A 404 18.84 -8.08 -20.91
CA ASP A 404 18.84 -6.68 -21.30
C ASP A 404 19.27 -5.79 -20.13
N MET A 405 18.82 -6.10 -18.91
CA MET A 405 19.27 -5.39 -17.72
C MET A 405 20.77 -5.56 -17.45
N LYS A 406 21.29 -6.78 -17.64
CA LYS A 406 22.74 -7.06 -17.58
C LYS A 406 23.52 -6.26 -18.64
N ARG A 407 22.95 -6.07 -19.83
CA ARG A 407 23.58 -5.23 -20.89
C ARG A 407 23.61 -3.75 -20.51
N PHE A 408 22.53 -3.21 -19.95
CA PHE A 408 22.54 -1.82 -19.46
C PHE A 408 23.57 -1.61 -18.33
N ALA A 409 23.79 -2.63 -17.50
CA ALA A 409 24.75 -2.63 -16.41
C ALA A 409 26.18 -3.02 -16.80
N ALA A 410 26.52 -3.17 -18.10
CA ALA A 410 27.77 -3.77 -18.54
C ALA A 410 29.07 -3.07 -18.06
N ALA A 411 28.97 -1.84 -17.55
CA ALA A 411 30.10 -1.10 -17.00
C ALA A 411 30.50 -1.55 -15.58
N VAL A 412 29.65 -2.29 -14.86
CA VAL A 412 29.85 -2.67 -13.46
C VAL A 412 29.55 -4.16 -13.22
N PRO A 413 30.05 -4.76 -12.13
CA PRO A 413 29.70 -6.13 -11.77
C PRO A 413 28.20 -6.28 -11.51
N VAL A 414 27.63 -7.38 -12.00
CA VAL A 414 26.23 -7.76 -11.80
C VAL A 414 26.16 -8.93 -10.82
N VAL A 415 25.37 -8.77 -9.76
CA VAL A 415 24.99 -9.83 -8.83
C VAL A 415 23.60 -10.32 -9.23
N THR A 416 23.48 -11.62 -9.47
CA THR A 416 22.23 -12.22 -9.92
C THR A 416 21.50 -12.93 -8.78
N TYR A 417 20.17 -12.87 -8.80
CA TYR A 417 19.36 -13.68 -7.89
C TYR A 417 18.20 -14.38 -8.60
N ALA A 418 17.75 -15.50 -8.06
CA ALA A 418 16.67 -16.29 -8.65
C ALA A 418 16.04 -17.29 -7.68
N ILE A 419 14.81 -17.72 -7.96
CA ILE A 419 14.21 -18.90 -7.34
C ILE A 419 14.48 -20.15 -8.20
N SER A 420 14.41 -20.01 -9.52
CA SER A 420 14.42 -21.14 -10.46
C SER A 420 15.80 -21.37 -11.08
N ASP A 421 16.48 -20.31 -11.50
CA ASP A 421 17.84 -20.37 -12.01
C ASP A 421 18.88 -20.62 -10.91
N ARG A 422 19.35 -21.88 -10.81
CA ARG A 422 20.38 -22.30 -9.86
C ARG A 422 21.80 -21.84 -10.21
N SER A 423 21.98 -21.20 -11.37
CA SER A 423 23.26 -20.61 -11.76
C SER A 423 23.44 -19.17 -11.26
N ALA A 424 22.37 -18.55 -10.73
CA ALA A 424 22.43 -17.24 -10.11
C ALA A 424 23.33 -17.24 -8.86
N ASP A 425 23.95 -16.09 -8.57
CA ASP A 425 24.85 -15.92 -7.43
C ASP A 425 24.12 -16.14 -6.09
N VAL A 426 22.90 -15.63 -6.00
CA VAL A 426 22.00 -15.76 -4.85
C VAL A 426 20.76 -16.54 -5.27
N TYR A 427 20.62 -17.78 -4.84
CA TYR A 427 19.43 -18.56 -5.19
C TYR A 427 18.79 -19.28 -4.01
N ALA A 428 17.47 -19.40 -4.07
CA ALA A 428 16.69 -20.17 -3.11
C ALA A 428 16.92 -21.68 -3.31
N GLU A 429 17.64 -22.31 -2.39
CA GLU A 429 17.89 -23.75 -2.39
C GLU A 429 16.66 -24.54 -1.93
N LYS A 430 15.97 -24.03 -0.92
CA LYS A 430 14.74 -24.61 -0.38
C LYS A 430 13.82 -23.49 0.07
N VAL A 431 12.54 -23.61 -0.28
CA VAL A 431 11.49 -22.67 0.12
C VAL A 431 10.34 -23.50 0.71
N VAL A 432 9.97 -23.19 1.95
CA VAL A 432 8.78 -23.73 2.62
C VAL A 432 7.90 -22.54 2.95
N MET A 433 6.77 -22.41 2.26
CA MET A 433 5.81 -21.33 2.52
C MET A 433 4.66 -21.88 3.36
N GLY A 434 4.30 -21.15 4.40
CA GLY A 434 3.08 -21.34 5.18
C GLY A 434 2.25 -20.07 5.16
N ILE A 435 1.02 -20.17 5.64
CA ILE A 435 0.17 -18.99 5.79
C ILE A 435 0.72 -18.03 6.87
N TRP A 436 1.51 -18.48 7.84
CA TRP A 436 2.03 -17.57 8.89
C TRP A 436 3.46 -17.10 8.64
N GLU A 437 4.28 -17.96 8.04
CA GLU A 437 5.71 -17.71 7.86
C GLU A 437 6.22 -18.46 6.63
N SER A 438 7.29 -17.92 6.03
CA SER A 438 8.06 -18.56 4.98
C SER A 438 9.48 -18.83 5.47
N GLU A 439 9.93 -20.07 5.35
CA GLU A 439 11.32 -20.46 5.59
C GLU A 439 12.06 -20.59 4.25
N ILE A 440 13.13 -19.82 4.09
CA ILE A 440 13.93 -19.73 2.88
C ILE A 440 15.37 -20.11 3.21
N THR A 441 15.87 -21.19 2.62
CA THR A 441 17.30 -21.51 2.60
C THR A 441 17.91 -20.90 1.35
N VAL A 442 18.82 -19.95 1.52
CA VAL A 442 19.46 -19.21 0.44
C VAL A 442 20.92 -19.63 0.34
N ARG A 443 21.38 -19.96 -0.87
CA ARG A 443 22.81 -20.10 -1.16
C ARG A 443 23.34 -18.81 -1.74
N THR A 444 24.50 -18.39 -1.25
CA THR A 444 25.24 -17.22 -1.72
C THR A 444 26.69 -17.62 -2.06
N PRO A 445 27.48 -16.77 -2.72
CA PRO A 445 28.88 -17.07 -3.03
C PRO A 445 29.76 -17.21 -1.79
N ILE A 446 29.36 -16.62 -0.65
CA ILE A 446 30.15 -16.57 0.59
C ILE A 446 29.59 -17.47 1.70
N GLY A 447 28.47 -18.16 1.47
CA GLY A 447 27.88 -19.07 2.46
C GLY A 447 26.39 -19.33 2.22
N HIS A 448 25.78 -20.09 3.14
CA HIS A 448 24.34 -20.36 3.14
C HIS A 448 23.67 -19.56 4.26
N LEU A 449 22.45 -19.10 4.00
CA LEU A 449 21.57 -18.43 4.95
C LEU A 449 20.29 -19.25 5.13
N ARG A 450 19.72 -19.19 6.32
CA ARG A 450 18.34 -19.60 6.59
C ARG A 450 17.62 -18.38 7.11
N ILE A 451 16.55 -18.00 6.44
CA ILE A 451 15.72 -16.84 6.76
C ILE A 451 14.31 -17.34 7.04
N ILE A 452 13.72 -16.90 8.14
CA ILE A 452 12.33 -17.12 8.51
C ILE A 452 11.65 -15.76 8.54
N THR A 453 10.72 -15.52 7.62
CA THR A 453 10.03 -14.24 7.51
C THR A 453 8.52 -14.44 7.59
N PRO A 454 7.77 -13.54 8.23
CA PRO A 454 6.31 -13.57 8.18
C PRO A 454 5.76 -13.15 6.82
N LEU A 455 6.59 -12.57 5.93
CA LEU A 455 6.19 -12.23 4.58
C LEU A 455 5.90 -13.52 3.77
N ILE A 456 4.65 -13.66 3.33
CA ILE A 456 4.20 -14.87 2.65
C ILE A 456 4.23 -14.73 1.13
N GLY A 457 4.26 -15.87 0.44
CA GLY A 457 4.10 -15.92 -1.01
C GLY A 457 5.40 -15.87 -1.80
N ARG A 458 5.35 -16.38 -3.03
CA ARG A 458 6.52 -16.51 -3.90
C ARG A 458 7.10 -15.15 -4.27
N ASN A 459 6.27 -14.12 -4.42
CA ASN A 459 6.75 -12.77 -4.72
C ASN A 459 7.64 -12.21 -3.60
N ASN A 460 7.29 -12.48 -2.34
CA ASN A 460 8.10 -12.03 -1.21
C ASN A 460 9.41 -12.81 -1.09
N VAL A 461 9.46 -14.08 -1.53
CA VAL A 461 10.74 -14.79 -1.69
C VAL A 461 11.66 -14.07 -2.68
N TYR A 462 11.16 -13.58 -3.82
CA TYR A 462 11.97 -12.76 -4.73
C TYR A 462 12.46 -11.46 -4.08
N ASN A 463 11.59 -10.76 -3.33
CA ASN A 463 11.97 -9.53 -2.62
C ASN A 463 13.07 -9.79 -1.58
N VAL A 464 12.98 -10.90 -0.82
CA VAL A 464 14.01 -11.33 0.12
C VAL A 464 15.32 -11.63 -0.59
N LEU A 465 15.29 -12.36 -1.71
CA LEU A 465 16.51 -12.67 -2.47
C LEU A 465 17.15 -11.40 -3.07
N ALA A 466 16.33 -10.42 -3.49
CA ALA A 466 16.82 -9.12 -3.95
C ALA A 466 17.51 -8.35 -2.82
N ALA A 467 16.93 -8.34 -1.62
CA ALA A 467 17.53 -7.75 -0.42
C ALA A 467 18.86 -8.45 -0.07
N VAL A 468 18.90 -9.78 -0.03
CA VAL A 468 20.13 -10.55 0.21
C VAL A 468 21.21 -10.20 -0.83
N ALA A 469 20.88 -10.17 -2.11
CA ALA A 469 21.83 -9.81 -3.18
C ALA A 469 22.32 -8.35 -3.07
N THR A 470 21.46 -7.45 -2.63
CA THR A 470 21.82 -6.04 -2.34
C THR A 470 22.78 -5.95 -1.15
N GLY A 471 22.48 -6.66 -0.04
CA GLY A 471 23.33 -6.70 1.14
C GLY A 471 24.74 -7.24 0.81
N LEU A 472 24.83 -8.29 -0.01
CA LEU A 472 26.12 -8.80 -0.50
C LEU A 472 26.87 -7.77 -1.35
N SER A 473 26.16 -7.00 -2.18
CA SER A 473 26.75 -6.00 -3.08
C SER A 473 27.45 -4.86 -2.33
N ILE A 474 26.99 -4.55 -1.12
CA ILE A 474 27.57 -3.52 -0.23
C ILE A 474 28.36 -4.12 0.95
N ASN A 475 28.66 -5.43 0.90
CA ASN A 475 29.45 -6.17 1.90
C ASN A 475 28.84 -6.22 3.31
N VAL A 476 27.50 -6.26 3.44
CA VAL A 476 26.83 -6.52 4.72
C VAL A 476 27.16 -7.96 5.18
N PRO A 477 27.53 -8.17 6.47
CA PRO A 477 27.72 -9.51 7.00
C PRO A 477 26.46 -10.37 6.87
N LEU A 478 26.62 -11.63 6.47
CA LEU A 478 25.54 -12.61 6.31
C LEU A 478 24.56 -12.65 7.50
N LYS A 479 25.06 -12.54 8.73
CA LYS A 479 24.22 -12.53 9.94
C LYS A 479 23.33 -11.29 10.03
N THR A 480 23.84 -10.13 9.66
CA THR A 480 23.10 -8.86 9.65
C THR A 480 22.07 -8.84 8.53
N ILE A 481 22.37 -9.44 7.37
CA ILE A 481 21.38 -9.64 6.29
C ILE A 481 20.19 -10.46 6.80
N VAL A 482 20.45 -11.57 7.51
CA VAL A 482 19.37 -12.38 8.10
C VAL A 482 18.58 -11.57 9.11
N ALA A 483 19.26 -10.93 10.08
CA ALA A 483 18.60 -10.13 11.10
C ALA A 483 17.69 -9.03 10.49
N GLY A 484 18.18 -8.26 9.53
CA GLY A 484 17.42 -7.15 8.95
C GLY A 484 16.20 -7.60 8.14
N VAL A 485 16.34 -8.72 7.43
CA VAL A 485 15.21 -9.32 6.70
C VAL A 485 14.17 -9.89 7.67
N GLU A 486 14.60 -10.57 8.75
CA GLU A 486 13.68 -11.15 9.74
C GLU A 486 13.01 -10.08 10.63
N ALA A 487 13.70 -8.97 10.91
CA ALA A 487 13.16 -7.82 11.65
C ALA A 487 12.09 -7.03 10.87
N THR A 488 12.08 -7.15 9.53
CA THR A 488 11.04 -6.55 8.69
C THR A 488 9.78 -7.42 8.73
N GLU A 489 9.03 -7.34 9.83
CA GLU A 489 7.84 -8.17 10.04
C GLU A 489 6.65 -7.73 9.17
N VAL A 490 6.50 -6.42 8.98
CA VAL A 490 5.37 -5.83 8.26
C VAL A 490 5.89 -4.78 7.29
N VAL A 491 5.37 -4.82 6.06
CA VAL A 491 5.44 -3.70 5.14
C VAL A 491 4.03 -3.15 4.99
N PRO A 492 3.76 -1.88 5.37
CA PRO A 492 2.42 -1.33 5.39
C PRO A 492 1.66 -1.59 4.09
N GLY A 493 0.49 -2.24 4.20
CA GLY A 493 -0.37 -2.52 3.05
C GLY A 493 0.21 -3.46 1.99
N ARG A 494 1.24 -4.27 2.30
CA ARG A 494 1.84 -5.26 1.38
C ARG A 494 1.86 -6.63 2.07
N THR A 495 0.85 -7.44 1.79
CA THR A 495 0.59 -8.70 2.52
C THR A 495 0.69 -8.51 4.05
N GLU A 496 0.25 -7.35 4.55
CA GLU A 496 0.31 -7.01 5.97
C GLU A 496 -0.68 -7.91 6.71
N TYR A 497 -0.15 -8.76 7.58
CA TYR A 497 -0.99 -9.67 8.35
C TYR A 497 -1.43 -9.01 9.67
N ILE A 498 -2.63 -9.36 10.11
CA ILE A 498 -3.18 -8.89 11.37
C ILE A 498 -3.43 -10.11 12.25
N ASP A 499 -2.67 -10.21 13.34
CA ASP A 499 -2.76 -11.30 14.30
C ASP A 499 -3.12 -10.78 15.69
N LEU A 500 -4.31 -11.17 16.15
CA LEU A 500 -4.80 -11.01 17.53
C LEU A 500 -5.03 -12.39 18.16
N GLN A 501 -4.18 -13.37 17.82
CA GLN A 501 -4.18 -14.77 18.28
C GLN A 501 -5.36 -15.60 17.74
N GLN A 502 -5.96 -15.20 16.62
CA GLN A 502 -6.98 -16.00 15.95
C GLN A 502 -6.35 -17.20 15.20
N ASN A 503 -7.17 -18.20 14.84
CA ASN A 503 -6.68 -19.44 14.21
C ASN A 503 -6.72 -19.45 12.66
N PHE A 504 -6.88 -18.28 12.06
CA PHE A 504 -6.95 -18.03 10.61
C PHE A 504 -6.20 -16.73 10.31
N GLN A 505 -5.73 -16.54 9.08
CA GLN A 505 -4.99 -15.33 8.76
C GLN A 505 -5.90 -14.23 8.22
N VAL A 506 -5.59 -12.97 8.54
CA VAL A 506 -6.15 -11.78 7.90
C VAL A 506 -5.02 -11.01 7.27
N LEU A 507 -5.14 -10.68 5.98
CA LEU A 507 -4.15 -9.97 5.18
C LEU A 507 -4.75 -8.70 4.58
N VAL A 508 -4.02 -7.59 4.65
CA VAL A 508 -4.33 -6.33 3.96
C VAL A 508 -3.30 -6.11 2.86
N ASP A 509 -3.74 -5.85 1.63
CA ASP A 509 -2.82 -5.78 0.49
C ASP A 509 -3.16 -4.72 -0.58
N SER A 510 -2.07 -4.18 -1.14
CA SER A 510 -1.81 -3.40 -2.36
C SER A 510 -2.60 -3.70 -3.65
N ALA A 511 -3.10 -4.92 -3.78
CA ALA A 511 -3.46 -5.47 -5.08
C ALA A 511 -4.71 -4.81 -5.71
N ASN A 512 -4.48 -3.78 -6.53
CA ASN A 512 -5.51 -3.01 -7.26
C ASN A 512 -5.46 -3.17 -8.79
N THR A 513 -4.66 -4.13 -9.29
CA THR A 513 -4.59 -4.51 -10.71
C THR A 513 -4.93 -6.00 -10.89
N PRO A 514 -5.41 -6.44 -12.07
CA PRO A 514 -5.69 -7.84 -12.34
C PRO A 514 -4.49 -8.75 -12.06
N GLY A 515 -3.30 -8.38 -12.54
CA GLY A 515 -2.09 -9.17 -12.33
C GLY A 515 -1.63 -9.20 -10.88
N ALA A 516 -1.74 -8.09 -10.14
CA ALA A 516 -1.41 -8.07 -8.70
C ALA A 516 -2.36 -8.97 -7.91
N LEU A 517 -3.67 -8.87 -8.15
CA LEU A 517 -4.68 -9.69 -7.50
C LEU A 517 -4.49 -11.19 -7.83
N ASN A 518 -4.20 -11.52 -9.09
CA ASN A 518 -3.92 -12.90 -9.50
C ASN A 518 -2.73 -13.49 -8.72
N ARG A 519 -1.62 -12.75 -8.69
CA ARG A 519 -0.39 -13.16 -8.00
C ARG A 519 -0.63 -13.35 -6.51
N LEU A 520 -1.32 -12.41 -5.86
CA LEU A 520 -1.68 -12.50 -4.44
C LEU A 520 -2.48 -13.77 -4.12
N LEU A 521 -3.54 -14.04 -4.90
CA LEU A 521 -4.40 -15.21 -4.67
C LEU A 521 -3.69 -16.54 -4.95
N GLU A 522 -2.81 -16.58 -5.95
CA GLU A 522 -1.93 -17.74 -6.20
C GLU A 522 -0.96 -17.98 -5.06
N ASP A 523 -0.29 -16.93 -4.60
CA ASP A 523 0.69 -16.99 -3.51
C ASP A 523 0.05 -17.49 -2.22
N VAL A 524 -1.08 -16.92 -1.82
CA VAL A 524 -1.82 -17.36 -0.63
C VAL A 524 -2.28 -18.81 -0.75
N ARG A 525 -2.70 -19.24 -1.95
CA ARG A 525 -3.06 -20.65 -2.18
C ARG A 525 -1.86 -21.58 -2.04
N LEU A 526 -0.70 -21.19 -2.57
CA LEU A 526 0.54 -21.95 -2.46
C LEU A 526 1.04 -22.06 -1.01
N CYS A 527 0.74 -21.07 -0.17
CA CYS A 527 1.03 -21.09 1.27
C CYS A 527 0.15 -22.07 2.07
N GLY A 528 -0.81 -22.74 1.42
CA GLY A 528 -1.64 -23.78 2.05
C GLY A 528 -2.94 -23.27 2.67
N ALA A 529 -3.46 -22.12 2.23
CA ALA A 529 -4.75 -21.61 2.67
C ALA A 529 -5.88 -22.62 2.44
N ARG A 530 -6.64 -22.94 3.50
CA ARG A 530 -7.78 -23.86 3.43
C ARG A 530 -8.90 -23.30 2.56
N LYS A 531 -9.27 -22.05 2.81
CA LYS A 531 -10.13 -21.23 1.95
C LYS A 531 -9.59 -19.81 1.88
N ILE A 532 -9.87 -19.14 0.78
CA ILE A 532 -9.58 -17.72 0.58
C ILE A 532 -10.90 -16.95 0.58
N LEU A 533 -11.04 -16.02 1.53
CA LEU A 533 -12.15 -15.08 1.63
C LEU A 533 -11.64 -13.71 1.19
N LEU A 534 -12.01 -13.27 -0.01
CA LEU A 534 -11.53 -12.02 -0.60
C LEU A 534 -12.56 -10.91 -0.43
N VAL A 535 -12.16 -9.80 0.15
CA VAL A 535 -12.86 -8.50 0.16
C VAL A 535 -12.10 -7.56 -0.75
N PHE A 536 -12.74 -7.07 -1.81
CA PHE A 536 -12.09 -6.11 -2.71
C PHE A 536 -13.09 -5.22 -3.44
N GLY A 537 -12.57 -4.10 -3.95
CA GLY A 537 -13.29 -3.19 -4.83
C GLY A 537 -12.37 -2.70 -5.95
N CYS A 538 -12.82 -1.69 -6.69
CA CYS A 538 -12.01 -0.97 -7.65
C CYS A 538 -12.16 0.53 -7.40
N GLU A 539 -11.13 1.29 -7.75
CA GLU A 539 -11.19 2.76 -7.69
C GLU A 539 -12.10 3.32 -8.79
N GLY A 540 -12.83 4.37 -8.43
CA GLY A 540 -13.62 5.20 -9.33
C GLY A 540 -12.72 6.12 -10.16
N GLU A 541 -13.21 6.51 -11.34
CA GLU A 541 -12.50 7.39 -12.30
C GLU A 541 -11.14 6.88 -12.83
N GLU A 542 -10.72 5.69 -12.42
CA GLU A 542 -9.58 4.98 -13.01
C GLU A 542 -9.97 4.14 -14.24
N ASP A 543 -9.02 3.38 -14.77
CA ASP A 543 -9.22 2.46 -15.90
C ASP A 543 -10.32 1.42 -15.61
N LYS A 544 -11.51 1.66 -16.17
CA LYS A 544 -12.68 0.77 -16.04
C LYS A 544 -12.45 -0.59 -16.71
N ALA A 545 -11.56 -0.67 -17.70
CA ALA A 545 -11.31 -1.90 -18.44
C ALA A 545 -10.70 -2.99 -17.57
N LYS A 546 -10.06 -2.64 -16.44
CA LYS A 546 -9.48 -3.62 -15.50
C LYS A 546 -10.53 -4.32 -14.63
N ARG A 547 -11.69 -3.70 -14.38
CA ARG A 547 -12.70 -4.15 -13.41
C ARG A 547 -13.26 -5.55 -13.73
N PRO A 548 -13.65 -5.87 -14.98
CA PRO A 548 -14.15 -7.21 -15.31
C PRO A 548 -13.06 -8.27 -15.08
N TYR A 549 -11.81 -8.03 -15.47
CA TYR A 549 -10.72 -9.00 -15.27
C TYR A 549 -10.44 -9.27 -13.79
N MET A 550 -10.52 -8.24 -12.93
CA MET A 550 -10.41 -8.43 -11.49
C MET A 550 -11.57 -9.29 -10.95
N GLY A 551 -12.79 -9.07 -11.44
CA GLY A 551 -13.96 -9.92 -11.12
C GLY A 551 -13.75 -11.37 -11.55
N GLU A 552 -13.30 -11.61 -12.77
CA GLU A 552 -13.01 -12.96 -13.29
C GLU A 552 -11.98 -13.69 -12.42
N ILE A 553 -10.87 -13.02 -12.12
CA ILE A 553 -9.77 -13.56 -11.29
C ILE A 553 -10.27 -13.89 -9.88
N ALA A 554 -10.98 -12.96 -9.24
CA ALA A 554 -11.59 -13.17 -7.94
C ALA A 554 -12.54 -14.38 -7.94
N HIS A 555 -13.37 -14.51 -8.99
CA HIS A 555 -14.30 -15.62 -9.13
C HIS A 555 -13.59 -16.97 -9.21
N TYR A 556 -12.50 -17.09 -9.96
CA TYR A 556 -11.85 -18.40 -10.13
C TYR A 556 -10.86 -18.75 -9.02
N LYS A 557 -10.31 -17.77 -8.30
CA LYS A 557 -9.20 -18.02 -7.36
C LYS A 557 -9.57 -17.92 -5.88
N ALA A 558 -10.63 -17.20 -5.54
CA ALA A 558 -11.14 -17.12 -4.18
C ALA A 558 -12.34 -18.06 -3.96
N ASP A 559 -12.41 -18.65 -2.76
CA ASP A 559 -13.53 -19.51 -2.37
C ASP A 559 -14.78 -18.66 -2.09
N THR A 560 -14.58 -17.53 -1.39
CA THR A 560 -15.59 -16.52 -1.12
C THR A 560 -15.11 -15.18 -1.64
N VAL A 561 -15.99 -14.43 -2.31
CA VAL A 561 -15.73 -13.06 -2.75
C VAL A 561 -16.79 -12.15 -2.18
N ILE A 562 -16.39 -11.06 -1.55
CA ILE A 562 -17.24 -9.95 -1.11
C ILE A 562 -16.79 -8.72 -1.90
N MET A 563 -17.61 -8.33 -2.88
CA MET A 563 -17.39 -7.14 -3.68
C MET A 563 -17.90 -5.93 -2.91
N THR A 564 -17.07 -4.89 -2.84
CA THR A 564 -17.34 -3.66 -2.10
C THR A 564 -16.76 -2.46 -2.83
N ASN A 565 -16.98 -1.26 -2.30
CA ASN A 565 -16.38 -0.05 -2.82
C ASN A 565 -14.99 0.19 -2.20
N GLN A 566 -14.17 0.98 -2.92
CA GLN A 566 -12.93 1.57 -2.42
C GLN A 566 -13.11 3.11 -2.47
N ASN A 567 -12.18 3.82 -3.11
CA ASN A 567 -12.31 5.25 -3.37
C ASN A 567 -13.21 5.44 -4.59
N GLN A 568 -14.46 5.84 -4.37
CA GLN A 568 -15.47 5.99 -5.42
C GLN A 568 -15.30 7.28 -6.22
N ARG A 569 -14.70 8.31 -5.58
CA ARG A 569 -14.62 9.67 -6.13
C ARG A 569 -16.03 10.14 -6.54
N SER A 570 -16.21 10.71 -7.74
CA SER A 570 -17.52 11.12 -8.24
C SER A 570 -18.32 10.00 -8.91
N GLU A 571 -17.76 8.80 -9.07
CA GLU A 571 -18.42 7.69 -9.76
C GLU A 571 -19.47 7.01 -8.86
N ALA A 572 -20.57 6.55 -9.48
CA ALA A 572 -21.64 5.85 -8.76
C ALA A 572 -21.12 4.50 -8.21
N PRO A 573 -21.20 4.24 -6.89
CA PRO A 573 -20.68 3.01 -6.27
C PRO A 573 -21.25 1.72 -6.88
N GLU A 574 -22.54 1.68 -7.16
CA GLU A 574 -23.18 0.51 -7.77
C GLU A 574 -22.56 0.20 -9.16
N GLN A 575 -22.24 1.22 -9.95
CA GLN A 575 -21.68 1.04 -11.29
C GLN A 575 -20.30 0.38 -11.25
N ILE A 576 -19.44 0.77 -10.29
CA ILE A 576 -18.12 0.16 -10.11
C ILE A 576 -18.26 -1.33 -9.83
N ILE A 577 -19.17 -1.71 -8.94
CA ILE A 577 -19.41 -3.12 -8.59
C ILE A 577 -20.01 -3.87 -9.78
N GLN A 578 -20.95 -3.27 -10.53
CA GLN A 578 -21.51 -3.90 -11.73
C GLN A 578 -20.44 -4.16 -12.80
N ASP A 579 -19.51 -3.24 -13.00
CA ASP A 579 -18.38 -3.43 -13.92
C ASP A 579 -17.52 -4.63 -13.50
N ILE A 580 -17.27 -4.82 -12.19
CA ILE A 580 -16.56 -6.00 -11.66
C ILE A 580 -17.36 -7.27 -11.96
N ILE A 581 -18.67 -7.26 -11.70
CA ILE A 581 -19.56 -8.40 -11.88
C ILE A 581 -19.56 -8.87 -13.34
N THR A 582 -19.41 -7.98 -14.32
CA THR A 582 -19.42 -8.35 -15.75
C THR A 582 -18.31 -9.34 -16.14
N GLY A 583 -17.26 -9.48 -15.32
CA GLY A 583 -16.21 -10.48 -15.50
C GLY A 583 -16.55 -11.89 -15.01
N PHE A 584 -17.68 -12.08 -14.32
CA PHE A 584 -18.08 -13.40 -13.86
C PHE A 584 -18.57 -14.28 -15.03
N PRO A 585 -18.47 -15.61 -14.93
CA PRO A 585 -18.93 -16.50 -15.99
C PRO A 585 -20.44 -16.38 -16.25
N ASP A 586 -20.84 -16.63 -17.50
CA ASP A 586 -22.24 -16.62 -17.95
C ASP A 586 -23.17 -17.46 -17.06
N GLU A 587 -22.70 -18.57 -16.47
CA GLU A 587 -23.52 -19.39 -15.58
C GLU A 587 -24.02 -18.65 -14.32
N ILE A 588 -23.28 -17.64 -13.87
CA ILE A 588 -23.64 -16.74 -12.78
C ILE A 588 -24.48 -15.57 -13.32
N LEU A 589 -24.06 -14.98 -14.44
CA LEU A 589 -24.74 -13.84 -15.04
C LEU A 589 -26.13 -14.21 -15.61
N ASP A 590 -26.30 -15.38 -16.19
CA ASP A 590 -27.59 -15.92 -16.62
C ASP A 590 -28.50 -16.23 -15.41
N LYS A 591 -27.92 -16.52 -14.25
CA LYS A 591 -28.69 -16.64 -12.99
C LYS A 591 -29.06 -15.27 -12.43
N ASN A 592 -28.28 -14.21 -12.67
CA ASN A 592 -28.74 -12.82 -12.44
C ASN A 592 -30.02 -12.53 -13.24
N ALA A 593 -30.21 -13.15 -14.41
CA ALA A 593 -31.41 -12.95 -15.21
C ALA A 593 -32.69 -13.64 -14.68
N ARG A 594 -32.64 -14.44 -13.59
CA ARG A 594 -33.82 -15.19 -13.06
C ARG A 594 -34.68 -14.45 -12.01
N ARG A 595 -34.30 -13.20 -11.71
CA ARG A 595 -35.04 -12.00 -11.23
C ARG A 595 -35.51 -11.89 -9.76
N PRO A 596 -35.20 -10.71 -9.16
CA PRO A 596 -36.17 -9.86 -8.47
C PRO A 596 -36.44 -8.53 -9.23
N TRP A 597 -36.17 -8.54 -10.55
CA TRP A 597 -36.52 -7.54 -11.61
C TRP A 597 -35.92 -6.14 -11.45
N ALA A 598 -34.70 -5.82 -11.93
CA ALA A 598 -33.88 -6.49 -12.95
C ALA A 598 -32.36 -6.16 -12.82
N GLY A 599 -31.82 -6.09 -11.61
CA GLY A 599 -30.36 -6.03 -11.32
C GLY A 599 -29.73 -7.37 -10.90
N GLY A 600 -30.48 -8.48 -10.96
CA GLY A 600 -29.99 -9.81 -10.58
C GLY A 600 -29.85 -10.07 -9.08
N PHE A 601 -29.08 -11.10 -8.69
CA PHE A 601 -28.85 -11.39 -7.26
C PHE A 601 -27.57 -10.79 -6.70
N LEU A 602 -26.68 -10.31 -7.58
CA LEU A 602 -25.46 -9.58 -7.24
C LEU A 602 -25.76 -8.08 -7.09
N GLN A 603 -26.62 -7.77 -6.13
CA GLN A 603 -26.94 -6.42 -5.64
C GLN A 603 -26.68 -6.38 -4.14
N ASP A 604 -26.49 -5.19 -3.57
CA ASP A 604 -26.30 -5.05 -2.13
C ASP A 604 -27.61 -5.38 -1.37
N PRO A 605 -27.62 -6.45 -0.52
CA PRO A 605 -28.79 -6.79 0.28
C PRO A 605 -29.20 -5.71 1.30
N CYS A 606 -28.31 -4.79 1.65
CA CYS A 606 -28.57 -3.67 2.56
C CYS A 606 -29.25 -2.47 1.86
N ARG A 607 -29.33 -2.46 0.52
CA ARG A 607 -29.94 -1.38 -0.28
C ARG A 607 -31.32 -1.72 -0.83
N VAL A 608 -31.83 -2.90 -0.53
CA VAL A 608 -33.11 -3.40 -1.05
C VAL A 608 -34.13 -3.64 0.06
N SER A 609 -35.40 -3.78 -0.31
CA SER A 609 -36.45 -4.14 0.63
C SER A 609 -36.23 -5.53 1.25
N HIS A 610 -36.80 -5.75 2.44
CA HIS A 610 -36.64 -7.00 3.19
C HIS A 610 -37.01 -8.25 2.35
N THR A 611 -38.07 -8.19 1.54
CA THR A 611 -38.49 -9.31 0.68
C THR A 611 -37.46 -9.67 -0.39
N VAL A 612 -36.76 -8.68 -0.94
CA VAL A 612 -35.71 -8.90 -1.94
C VAL A 612 -34.43 -9.37 -1.25
N ARG A 613 -34.14 -8.84 -0.05
CA ARG A 613 -32.95 -9.14 0.74
C ARG A 613 -32.72 -10.64 0.97
N GLU A 614 -33.76 -11.38 1.36
CA GLU A 614 -33.66 -12.84 1.57
C GLU A 614 -33.30 -13.60 0.29
N PHE A 615 -33.91 -13.20 -0.83
CA PHE A 615 -33.62 -13.76 -2.14
C PHE A 615 -32.16 -13.53 -2.54
N LEU A 616 -31.64 -12.30 -2.34
CA LEU A 616 -30.25 -11.97 -2.65
C LEU A 616 -29.29 -12.83 -1.82
N PHE A 617 -29.45 -12.84 -0.49
CA PHE A 617 -28.58 -13.63 0.38
C PHE A 617 -28.61 -15.12 0.04
N TYR A 618 -29.77 -15.70 -0.24
CA TYR A 618 -29.86 -17.11 -0.65
C TYR A 618 -28.98 -17.41 -1.88
N HIS A 619 -29.10 -16.61 -2.94
CA HIS A 619 -28.34 -16.82 -4.16
C HIS A 619 -26.86 -16.47 -4.02
N GLN A 620 -26.53 -15.42 -3.27
CA GLN A 620 -25.14 -15.06 -2.95
C GLN A 620 -24.45 -16.15 -2.12
N ASN A 621 -25.15 -16.78 -1.17
CA ASN A 621 -24.66 -17.93 -0.40
C ASN A 621 -24.38 -19.17 -1.27
N VAL A 622 -25.27 -19.48 -2.21
CA VAL A 622 -25.10 -20.61 -3.13
C VAL A 622 -23.80 -20.50 -3.93
N TRP A 623 -23.43 -19.29 -4.34
CA TRP A 623 -22.25 -19.03 -5.14
C TRP A 623 -21.02 -18.55 -4.34
N ARG A 624 -21.20 -18.19 -3.07
CA ARG A 624 -20.19 -17.51 -2.25
C ARG A 624 -19.68 -16.22 -2.90
N ARG A 625 -20.58 -15.50 -3.56
CA ARG A 625 -20.30 -14.21 -4.21
C ARG A 625 -21.26 -13.20 -3.62
N TYR A 626 -20.75 -12.31 -2.79
CA TYR A 626 -21.52 -11.33 -2.04
C TYR A 626 -21.25 -9.93 -2.55
N VAL A 627 -22.26 -9.07 -2.43
CA VAL A 627 -22.14 -7.63 -2.68
C VAL A 627 -22.46 -6.91 -1.37
N CYS A 628 -21.57 -6.02 -0.95
CA CYS A 628 -21.76 -5.13 0.17
C CYS A 628 -21.05 -3.82 -0.17
N GLU A 629 -21.80 -2.79 -0.58
CA GLU A 629 -21.25 -1.51 -1.02
C GLU A 629 -20.40 -0.84 0.06
N ASP A 630 -20.76 -1.07 1.32
CA ASP A 630 -20.05 -0.53 2.47
C ASP A 630 -18.84 -1.38 2.84
N ARG A 631 -17.64 -0.79 2.70
CA ARG A 631 -16.37 -1.49 2.92
C ARG A 631 -16.17 -1.90 4.38
N TYR A 632 -16.58 -1.05 5.31
CA TYR A 632 -16.54 -1.34 6.75
C TYR A 632 -17.29 -2.64 7.08
N THR A 633 -18.51 -2.78 6.57
CA THR A 633 -19.36 -3.95 6.77
C THR A 633 -18.82 -5.18 6.04
N ALA A 634 -18.33 -5.02 4.81
CA ALA A 634 -17.76 -6.10 4.02
C ALA A 634 -16.56 -6.77 4.71
N ILE A 635 -15.67 -5.98 5.32
CA ILE A 635 -14.52 -6.49 6.10
C ILE A 635 -15.00 -7.33 7.28
N ARG A 636 -15.96 -6.82 8.05
CA ARG A 636 -16.54 -7.54 9.20
C ARG A 636 -17.20 -8.85 8.80
N TRP A 637 -17.92 -8.86 7.68
CA TRP A 637 -18.54 -10.08 7.15
C TRP A 637 -17.50 -11.16 6.84
N ALA A 638 -16.38 -10.80 6.19
CA ALA A 638 -15.34 -11.76 5.88
C ALA A 638 -14.65 -12.32 7.14
N ILE A 639 -14.28 -11.45 8.07
CA ILE A 639 -13.61 -11.85 9.32
C ILE A 639 -14.53 -12.73 10.17
N ALA A 640 -15.81 -12.36 10.30
CA ALA A 640 -16.77 -13.16 11.04
C ALA A 640 -17.06 -14.52 10.39
N ALA A 641 -16.99 -14.64 9.06
CA ALA A 641 -17.20 -15.90 8.35
C ALA A 641 -15.99 -16.86 8.37
N ALA A 642 -14.80 -16.35 8.69
CA ALA A 642 -13.56 -17.12 8.65
C ALA A 642 -13.50 -18.20 9.73
N GLN A 643 -12.85 -19.32 9.40
CA GLN A 643 -12.59 -20.41 10.36
C GLN A 643 -11.14 -20.91 10.26
N LYS A 644 -10.75 -21.77 11.20
CA LYS A 644 -9.38 -22.29 11.33
C LYS A 644 -8.71 -22.68 10.01
N GLY A 645 -7.58 -22.06 9.71
CA GLY A 645 -6.77 -22.29 8.51
C GLY A 645 -7.25 -21.58 7.24
N ASP A 646 -8.33 -20.80 7.30
CA ASP A 646 -8.71 -19.88 6.22
C ASP A 646 -7.76 -18.68 6.18
N VAL A 647 -7.78 -17.98 5.05
CA VAL A 647 -7.12 -16.68 4.87
C VAL A 647 -8.16 -15.67 4.38
N VAL A 648 -8.35 -14.60 5.13
CA VAL A 648 -9.11 -13.42 4.73
C VAL A 648 -8.15 -12.44 4.08
N ILE A 649 -8.52 -11.92 2.91
CA ILE A 649 -7.73 -10.93 2.18
C ILE A 649 -8.59 -9.70 1.96
N VAL A 650 -8.13 -8.55 2.45
CA VAL A 650 -8.71 -7.23 2.18
C VAL A 650 -7.79 -6.51 1.20
N ALA A 651 -8.20 -6.43 -0.06
CA ALA A 651 -7.34 -6.00 -1.16
C ALA A 651 -7.69 -4.60 -1.70
N GLY A 652 -6.66 -3.97 -2.25
CA GLY A 652 -6.62 -2.85 -3.18
C GLY A 652 -6.42 -1.45 -2.59
N LYS A 653 -6.66 -1.24 -1.28
CA LYS A 653 -6.25 0.01 -0.61
C LYS A 653 -4.83 -0.11 -0.03
N GLY A 654 -4.58 -1.23 0.65
CA GLY A 654 -3.29 -1.50 1.27
C GLY A 654 -2.99 -0.51 2.41
N ASP A 655 -2.05 0.38 2.18
CA ASP A 655 -1.53 1.35 3.15
C ASP A 655 -2.39 2.63 3.26
N GLN A 656 -3.30 2.85 2.29
CA GLN A 656 -4.23 3.98 2.32
C GLN A 656 -5.23 3.87 3.48
N ASP A 657 -5.27 4.90 4.31
CA ASP A 657 -6.05 5.00 5.55
C ASP A 657 -7.27 5.94 5.44
N TRP A 658 -7.65 6.30 4.21
CA TRP A 658 -8.82 7.15 3.89
C TRP A 658 -9.74 6.48 2.88
N THR A 659 -11.00 6.89 2.84
CA THR A 659 -11.94 6.63 1.74
C THR A 659 -12.39 7.93 1.10
N GLU A 660 -12.64 7.92 -0.20
CA GLU A 660 -13.14 9.10 -0.92
C GLU A 660 -14.47 8.80 -1.60
N VAL A 661 -15.45 9.66 -1.37
CA VAL A 661 -16.83 9.52 -1.89
C VAL A 661 -17.32 10.84 -2.47
N ALA A 662 -18.33 10.78 -3.32
CA ALA A 662 -18.94 11.96 -3.92
C ALA A 662 -19.56 12.87 -2.85
N ASP A 663 -19.36 14.18 -2.97
CA ASP A 663 -19.87 15.18 -2.02
C ASP A 663 -21.32 15.63 -2.31
N GLY A 664 -21.92 15.09 -3.38
CA GLY A 664 -23.26 15.44 -3.87
C GLY A 664 -23.36 16.79 -4.58
N ARG A 665 -22.26 17.56 -4.69
CA ARG A 665 -22.16 18.89 -5.32
C ARG A 665 -21.20 18.92 -6.51
N GLY A 666 -20.78 17.76 -6.99
CA GLY A 666 -19.88 17.61 -8.14
C GLY A 666 -18.40 17.52 -7.76
N GLY A 667 -18.07 17.45 -6.47
CA GLY A 667 -16.75 17.12 -5.95
C GLY A 667 -16.74 15.79 -5.19
N SER A 668 -15.67 15.58 -4.43
CA SER A 668 -15.50 14.44 -3.55
C SER A 668 -15.02 14.91 -2.17
N ILE A 669 -15.24 14.07 -1.16
CA ILE A 669 -14.75 14.27 0.20
C ILE A 669 -13.96 13.04 0.64
N ARG A 670 -12.82 13.28 1.28
CA ARG A 670 -12.05 12.23 1.97
C ARG A 670 -12.54 12.09 3.41
N GLY A 671 -12.71 10.86 3.84
CA GLY A 671 -13.02 10.51 5.22
C GLY A 671 -12.13 9.37 5.73
N TRP A 672 -12.04 9.26 7.05
CA TRP A 672 -11.24 8.24 7.75
C TRP A 672 -11.75 6.82 7.51
N LEU A 673 -10.96 5.95 6.87
CA LEU A 673 -11.27 4.52 6.77
C LEU A 673 -9.97 3.76 6.44
N ASP A 674 -9.46 3.04 7.43
CA ASP A 674 -8.25 2.23 7.31
C ASP A 674 -8.61 0.74 7.43
N ASP A 675 -8.33 -0.02 6.37
CA ASP A 675 -8.58 -1.45 6.31
C ASP A 675 -7.90 -2.20 7.47
N ARG A 676 -6.72 -1.75 7.91
CA ARG A 676 -5.92 -2.37 8.98
C ARG A 676 -6.58 -2.13 10.33
N VAL A 677 -6.99 -0.88 10.59
CA VAL A 677 -7.72 -0.51 11.81
C VAL A 677 -9.03 -1.28 11.86
N GLU A 678 -9.77 -1.35 10.76
CA GLU A 678 -11.06 -2.03 10.74
C GLU A 678 -10.93 -3.55 10.90
N CYS A 679 -9.91 -4.17 10.30
CA CYS A 679 -9.62 -5.58 10.53
C CYS A 679 -9.29 -5.87 12.01
N ARG A 680 -8.45 -5.05 12.66
CA ARG A 680 -8.15 -5.16 14.11
C ARG A 680 -9.43 -5.01 14.94
N ASN A 681 -10.26 -4.01 14.63
CA ASN A 681 -11.53 -3.78 15.32
C ASN A 681 -12.50 -4.97 15.17
N ALA A 682 -12.64 -5.50 13.96
CA ALA A 682 -13.49 -6.66 13.69
C ALA A 682 -13.01 -7.91 14.44
N LEU A 683 -11.70 -8.19 14.42
CA LEU A 683 -11.10 -9.30 15.15
C LEU A 683 -11.27 -9.15 16.68
N SER A 684 -11.04 -7.96 17.23
CA SER A 684 -11.19 -7.69 18.67
C SER A 684 -12.61 -7.96 19.20
N LYS A 685 -13.62 -7.87 18.32
CA LYS A 685 -15.04 -8.10 18.64
C LYS A 685 -15.52 -9.51 18.28
N LEU A 686 -14.68 -10.35 17.65
CA LEU A 686 -15.04 -11.67 17.16
C LEU A 686 -15.53 -12.61 18.28
N TYR A 687 -14.93 -12.51 19.47
CA TYR A 687 -15.32 -13.32 20.64
C TYR A 687 -16.80 -13.17 20.99
N ARG A 688 -17.41 -12.00 20.72
CA ARG A 688 -18.84 -11.77 20.98
C ARG A 688 -19.71 -12.72 20.17
N LEU A 689 -19.32 -13.04 18.94
CA LEU A 689 -20.05 -14.00 18.11
C LEU A 689 -19.90 -15.43 18.63
N ASP A 690 -18.73 -15.78 19.19
CA ASP A 690 -18.49 -17.11 19.76
C ASP A 690 -19.27 -17.33 21.08
N THR A 691 -19.71 -16.26 21.76
CA THR A 691 -20.61 -16.38 22.93
C THR A 691 -22.03 -16.76 22.53
N ILE A 692 -22.46 -16.50 21.29
CA ILE A 692 -23.79 -16.87 20.81
C ILE A 692 -23.77 -18.34 20.47
N ARG A 693 -24.29 -19.15 21.41
CA ARG A 693 -24.41 -20.60 21.22
C ARG A 693 -25.17 -20.88 19.93
N SER A 694 -24.67 -21.88 19.19
CA SER A 694 -25.28 -22.38 17.97
C SER A 694 -25.36 -21.40 16.80
N MET A 695 -24.60 -20.29 16.81
CA MET A 695 -24.44 -19.41 15.64
C MET A 695 -23.73 -20.12 14.48
N ASP A 696 -24.37 -20.19 13.31
CA ASP A 696 -23.78 -20.67 12.06
C ASP A 696 -23.15 -19.49 11.29
N ARG A 697 -21.82 -19.46 11.28
CA ARG A 697 -21.01 -18.44 10.58
C ARG A 697 -20.63 -18.85 9.16
N THR A 698 -21.19 -19.95 8.63
CA THR A 698 -20.81 -20.45 7.31
C THR A 698 -21.50 -19.74 6.15
N GLU A 699 -22.65 -19.09 6.36
CA GLU A 699 -23.46 -18.38 5.37
C GLU A 699 -23.81 -16.97 5.89
N ILE A 700 -23.97 -16.00 4.99
CA ILE A 700 -24.32 -14.61 5.32
C ILE A 700 -25.78 -14.35 4.93
N PRO A 701 -26.63 -13.79 5.81
CA PRO A 701 -26.34 -13.37 7.17
C PRO A 701 -26.15 -14.59 8.09
N PHE A 702 -25.38 -14.40 9.16
CA PHE A 702 -25.18 -15.43 10.18
C PHE A 702 -26.49 -15.68 10.93
N VAL A 703 -26.79 -16.94 11.22
CA VAL A 703 -28.07 -17.34 11.83
C VAL A 703 -27.84 -18.22 13.05
N VAL A 704 -28.69 -18.07 14.07
CA VAL A 704 -28.69 -18.97 15.23
C VAL A 704 -29.40 -20.27 14.84
N MET A 705 -28.70 -21.40 14.99
CA MET A 705 -29.24 -22.72 14.65
C MET A 705 -30.44 -23.03 15.57
N GLY A 706 -31.62 -23.14 14.97
CA GLY A 706 -32.92 -23.26 15.65
C GLY A 706 -33.97 -22.31 15.10
N GLU A 707 -33.54 -21.18 14.53
CA GLU A 707 -34.39 -20.13 13.93
C GLU A 707 -34.48 -20.21 12.41
N ARG A 708 -34.02 -21.31 11.79
CA ARG A 708 -34.34 -21.60 10.39
C ARG A 708 -35.84 -21.90 10.28
N GLU A 709 -36.67 -20.88 10.19
CA GLU A 709 -38.00 -21.04 9.63
C GLU A 709 -37.88 -21.74 8.27
N PRO A 710 -38.78 -22.68 7.92
CA PRO A 710 -38.77 -23.29 6.61
C PRO A 710 -38.81 -22.19 5.56
N ARG A 711 -37.79 -22.19 4.68
CA ARG A 711 -37.56 -21.15 3.69
C ARG A 711 -38.86 -20.86 2.93
N PHE A 712 -39.18 -19.60 2.67
CA PHE A 712 -40.44 -19.17 2.03
C PHE A 712 -40.73 -19.89 0.69
N TRP A 713 -39.71 -20.38 -0.01
CA TRP A 713 -39.83 -21.18 -1.23
C TRP A 713 -40.10 -22.69 -1.03
N GLU A 714 -40.02 -23.22 0.20
CA GLU A 714 -40.43 -24.58 0.53
C GLU A 714 -41.95 -24.71 0.72
N TRP A 715 -42.68 -23.61 0.88
CA TRP A 715 -44.14 -23.60 0.93
C TRP A 715 -44.80 -23.98 -0.41
N GLY A 716 -44.08 -23.93 -1.53
CA GLY A 716 -44.57 -24.35 -2.85
C GLY A 716 -44.49 -25.85 -3.14
N LYS A 717 -44.07 -26.68 -2.17
CA LYS A 717 -43.93 -28.14 -2.32
C LYS A 717 -44.64 -29.00 -1.27
N LYS A 718 -45.62 -28.42 -0.55
CA LYS A 718 -46.56 -29.20 0.27
C LYS A 718 -47.99 -29.05 -0.23
#